data_AF-A0A7W1VZJ2-F1
#
_entry.id   AF-A0A7W1VZJ2-F1
#
_cell.length_a   1.000
_cell.length_b   1.000
_cell.length_c   1.000
_cell.angle_alpha   90.00
_cell.angle_beta   90.00
_cell.angle_gamma   90.00
#
_symmetry.space_group_name_H-M   'P 1'
#
loop_
_entity.id
_entity.type
_entity.pdbx_description
1 polymer ?
#
loop_
_entity_poly.entity_id
_entity_poly.type
_entity_poly.pdbx_seq_one_letter_code
_entity_poly.pdbx_strand_id
1 'polypeptide(L)'
;MEINKRFTIMAFPQHFDGVNKLRINILFMPRSQNPFRPAIESTPPVTDPVPAFADAKMLFNAAIVKGLEKFPNTLNADIIKPAPAADPVNKKQVLATLADGNHFKIENKDDSNQILPENANKPRPRLDTIKKYLPLTYRSAFNFIAPVLKGNAVIDDSYHCAVRGAAKYPGFKQSPDTVSWGNVFAFILRNPVIAEAAGFIYKTEIEIDAADFSEGGWIHIGLADNSDYKTALTEENDFIKRYAARIPQLKSGEDRALFAANLFPVLLKNPGDLTDPSPSGNFDNIFIEAADYDDGFGKILHSFQPVSQHLLQEESDGFHPTHDSGIRLGWDDEQLLMWYVRQMAEDESVGTGKRIDAPTGVMGFHIDVKENGTAVWNPLNKVRTKDGVDPLGGLAPGNPAPQFTGELPFQVFPSTLDGDPAKNYWLPMYFANWAGHSMVLPNKEAIDVYHHEKDVQPDYNKADPDKKGKTNVTGSPANQLLKTYDPLDISTKLKYGSVYDFRIRYTDITNGGPALADRPVNEALHPETSCHFKRYTAPTTIRLDNVPANEDGAVYDLPSLKVLRPLLSYPSVVYTDRYTDAVARIISKMDAGIAAAAAGKRAQINDVGLSDPDADSMEITVEVQALRMDYQLSISGRESYSVLYKTTRNFNVPGNDDDYDQELEIPIEYRDAAVLKFGNTADLGDLGSNQIELDTLDQLVLPTARAIRLTIRAVCR
;
A
#
# COMPACT_ATOMS: atom_id res chain seq x y z
N MET A 1 -13.40 -3.63 -30.22
CA MET A 1 -12.38 -4.67 -29.93
C MET A 1 -12.18 -5.49 -31.21
N GLU A 2 -11.00 -6.03 -31.51
CA GLU A 2 -10.82 -6.87 -32.72
C GLU A 2 -11.60 -8.18 -32.58
N ILE A 3 -12.62 -8.38 -33.42
CA ILE A 3 -13.68 -9.40 -33.29
C ILE A 3 -13.13 -10.85 -33.27
N ASN A 4 -11.99 -11.07 -33.93
CA ASN A 4 -11.42 -12.39 -34.16
C ASN A 4 -10.36 -12.80 -33.11
N LYS A 5 -9.86 -11.87 -32.29
CA LYS A 5 -8.81 -12.13 -31.30
C LYS A 5 -9.40 -12.72 -30.02
N ARG A 6 -9.34 -14.05 -29.87
CA ARG A 6 -9.96 -14.80 -28.78
C ARG A 6 -9.05 -14.97 -27.56
N PHE A 7 -7.75 -15.13 -27.77
CA PHE A 7 -6.77 -15.33 -26.70
C PHE A 7 -5.63 -14.32 -26.77
N THR A 8 -4.95 -14.17 -25.64
CA THR A 8 -3.72 -13.39 -25.53
C THR A 8 -2.61 -14.27 -24.95
N ILE A 9 -1.43 -14.23 -25.57
CA ILE A 9 -0.20 -14.85 -25.06
C ILE A 9 0.83 -13.76 -24.78
N MET A 10 1.39 -13.78 -23.57
CA MET A 10 2.49 -12.90 -23.17
C MET A 10 3.65 -13.72 -22.61
N ALA A 11 4.87 -13.30 -22.92
CA ALA A 11 6.10 -13.89 -22.43
C ALA A 11 6.72 -12.98 -21.36
N PHE A 12 7.02 -13.52 -20.19
CA PHE A 12 7.66 -12.79 -19.08
C PHE A 12 8.97 -13.47 -18.70
N PRO A 13 10.13 -13.01 -19.22
CA PRO A 13 11.43 -13.49 -18.78
C PRO A 13 11.62 -13.16 -17.29
N GLN A 14 12.24 -14.08 -16.55
CA GLN A 14 12.41 -13.97 -15.10
C GLN A 14 13.88 -13.89 -14.69
N HIS A 15 14.72 -14.76 -15.27
CA HIS A 15 16.09 -14.92 -14.80
C HIS A 15 16.92 -15.70 -15.82
N PHE A 16 18.19 -15.32 -15.96
CA PHE A 16 19.19 -16.02 -16.74
C PHE A 16 20.33 -16.47 -15.83
N ASP A 17 20.62 -17.77 -15.85
CA ASP A 17 21.56 -18.43 -14.92
C ASP A 17 23.06 -18.19 -15.20
N GLY A 18 23.36 -17.37 -16.22
CA GLY A 18 24.72 -17.11 -16.67
C GLY A 18 25.30 -18.20 -17.59
N VAL A 19 24.66 -19.36 -17.75
CA VAL A 19 25.21 -20.48 -18.52
C VAL A 19 24.43 -20.68 -19.81
N ASN A 20 23.23 -21.23 -19.70
CA ASN A 20 22.42 -21.58 -20.87
C ASN A 20 20.92 -21.69 -20.56
N LYS A 21 20.46 -21.36 -19.35
CA LYS A 21 19.03 -21.48 -19.00
C LYS A 21 18.39 -20.12 -18.81
N LEU A 22 17.30 -19.94 -19.54
CA LEU A 22 16.41 -18.80 -19.39
C LEU A 22 15.10 -19.26 -18.78
N ARG A 23 14.75 -18.72 -17.60
CA ARG A 23 13.47 -18.93 -16.95
C ARG A 23 12.44 -17.95 -17.49
N ILE A 24 11.28 -18.46 -17.88
CA ILE A 24 10.19 -17.67 -18.48
C ILE A 24 8.87 -18.12 -17.89
N ASN A 25 8.04 -17.14 -17.53
CA ASN A 25 6.63 -17.35 -17.25
C ASN A 25 5.81 -17.00 -18.50
N ILE A 26 4.88 -17.87 -18.85
CA ILE A 26 3.98 -17.73 -19.99
C ILE A 26 2.59 -17.42 -19.44
N LEU A 27 2.01 -16.30 -19.85
CA LEU A 27 0.62 -15.97 -19.57
C LEU A 27 -0.22 -16.28 -20.81
N PHE A 28 -1.14 -17.24 -20.69
CA PHE A 28 -2.13 -17.56 -21.71
C PHE A 28 -3.53 -17.25 -21.16
N MET A 29 -4.21 -16.25 -21.74
CA MET A 29 -5.47 -15.74 -21.19
C MET A 29 -6.60 -15.65 -22.22
N PRO A 30 -7.79 -16.23 -21.96
CA PRO A 30 -9.01 -15.96 -22.72
C PRO A 30 -9.49 -14.50 -22.58
N ARG A 31 -9.95 -13.89 -23.68
CA ARG A 31 -10.45 -12.51 -23.68
C ARG A 31 -11.95 -12.45 -23.40
N SER A 32 -12.32 -12.30 -22.13
CA SER A 32 -13.71 -12.15 -21.64
C SER A 32 -14.68 -13.24 -22.12
N GLN A 33 -14.16 -14.42 -22.45
CA GLN A 33 -14.92 -15.58 -22.89
C GLN A 33 -15.41 -16.41 -21.72
N ASN A 34 -16.51 -17.13 -21.95
CA ASN A 34 -16.94 -18.22 -21.10
C ASN A 34 -15.98 -19.42 -21.28
N PRO A 35 -15.25 -19.82 -20.23
CA PRO A 35 -14.23 -20.87 -20.33
C PRO A 35 -14.81 -22.28 -20.50
N PHE A 36 -16.13 -22.47 -20.32
CA PHE A 36 -16.80 -23.76 -20.49
C PHE A 36 -17.44 -23.95 -21.86
N ARG A 37 -17.51 -22.88 -22.67
CA ARG A 37 -18.03 -22.93 -24.03
C ARG A 37 -16.88 -23.08 -25.04
N PRO A 38 -17.13 -23.69 -26.21
CA PRO A 38 -16.15 -23.71 -27.30
C PRO A 38 -15.61 -22.30 -27.60
N ALA A 39 -14.32 -22.18 -27.88
CA ALA A 39 -13.72 -20.87 -28.20
C ALA A 39 -14.26 -20.31 -29.52
N ILE A 40 -14.58 -21.19 -30.47
CA ILE A 40 -15.30 -20.93 -31.71
C ILE A 40 -16.38 -22.00 -31.87
N GLU A 41 -17.62 -21.56 -32.11
CA GLU A 41 -18.77 -22.42 -32.39
C GLU A 41 -19.00 -22.51 -33.91
N SER A 42 -18.14 -23.26 -34.61
CA SER A 42 -18.23 -23.59 -36.06
C SER A 42 -18.62 -22.42 -36.97
N THR A 43 -17.84 -21.33 -36.91
CA THR A 43 -18.00 -20.16 -37.79
C THR A 43 -16.84 -20.08 -38.78
N PRO A 44 -17.10 -20.00 -40.11
CA PRO A 44 -16.03 -19.80 -41.11
C PRO A 44 -15.11 -18.63 -40.73
N PRO A 45 -13.78 -18.76 -40.85
CA PRO A 45 -13.04 -19.81 -41.59
C PRO A 45 -12.82 -21.12 -40.81
N VAL A 46 -13.08 -21.16 -39.51
CA VAL A 46 -12.88 -22.35 -38.66
C VAL A 46 -14.15 -23.19 -38.61
N THR A 47 -14.16 -24.32 -39.31
CA THR A 47 -15.38 -25.14 -39.48
C THR A 47 -15.64 -26.10 -38.30
N ASP A 48 -14.58 -26.58 -37.66
CA ASP A 48 -14.68 -27.51 -36.53
C ASP A 48 -14.77 -26.77 -35.19
N PRO A 49 -15.63 -27.23 -34.25
CA PRO A 49 -15.73 -26.61 -32.94
C PRO A 49 -14.43 -26.79 -32.16
N VAL A 50 -13.87 -25.67 -31.74
CA VAL A 50 -12.59 -25.62 -31.03
C VAL A 50 -12.83 -25.90 -29.54
N PRO A 51 -12.00 -26.69 -28.84
CA PRO A 51 -12.23 -27.05 -27.44
C PRO A 51 -12.41 -25.83 -26.53
N ALA A 52 -13.23 -26.01 -25.49
CA ALA A 52 -13.41 -25.02 -24.44
C ALA A 52 -12.10 -24.82 -23.66
N PHE A 53 -11.85 -23.60 -23.18
CA PHE A 53 -10.61 -23.30 -22.47
C PHE A 53 -10.39 -24.23 -21.26
N ALA A 54 -11.46 -24.57 -20.53
CA ALA A 54 -11.39 -25.44 -19.36
C ALA A 54 -10.90 -26.87 -19.67
N ASP A 55 -11.07 -27.34 -20.91
CA ASP A 55 -10.69 -28.69 -21.36
C ASP A 55 -9.44 -28.70 -22.26
N ALA A 56 -8.95 -27.53 -22.68
CA ALA A 56 -7.81 -27.41 -23.58
C ALA A 56 -6.45 -27.67 -22.89
N LYS A 57 -5.59 -28.39 -23.62
CA LYS A 57 -4.21 -28.75 -23.30
C LYS A 57 -3.23 -27.93 -24.14
N MET A 58 -2.32 -27.25 -23.45
CA MET A 58 -1.48 -26.24 -24.07
C MET A 58 -0.04 -26.73 -24.17
N LEU A 59 0.51 -26.69 -25.39
CA LEU A 59 1.92 -26.95 -25.64
C LEU A 59 2.56 -25.74 -26.32
N PHE A 60 3.72 -25.31 -25.83
CA PHE A 60 4.33 -24.05 -26.24
C PHE A 60 5.68 -24.25 -26.92
N ASN A 61 6.00 -23.32 -27.81
CA ASN A 61 7.32 -23.12 -28.38
C ASN A 61 7.75 -21.67 -28.15
N ALA A 62 9.00 -21.45 -27.80
CA ALA A 62 9.58 -20.11 -27.77
C ALA A 62 10.26 -19.80 -29.10
N ALA A 63 9.94 -18.64 -29.63
CA ALA A 63 10.54 -18.07 -30.81
C ALA A 63 11.45 -16.91 -30.38
N ILE A 64 12.71 -16.99 -30.82
CA ILE A 64 13.77 -16.03 -30.51
C ILE A 64 14.09 -15.26 -31.79
N VAL A 65 14.09 -13.93 -31.69
CA VAL A 65 14.53 -13.02 -32.76
C VAL A 65 15.81 -12.36 -32.27
N LYS A 66 16.90 -12.51 -33.04
CA LYS A 66 18.22 -11.98 -32.71
C LYS A 66 18.32 -10.51 -33.09
N GLY A 67 18.90 -9.71 -32.20
CA GLY A 67 19.08 -8.28 -32.40
C GLY A 67 17.79 -7.47 -32.27
N LEU A 68 17.95 -6.15 -32.24
CA LEU A 68 16.86 -5.19 -32.05
C LEU A 68 16.51 -4.42 -33.33
N GLU A 69 17.19 -4.69 -34.44
CA GLU A 69 16.98 -4.00 -35.73
C GLU A 69 15.60 -4.27 -36.35
N LYS A 70 15.03 -5.44 -36.05
CA LYS A 70 13.73 -5.87 -36.57
C LYS A 70 12.71 -5.96 -35.46
N PHE A 71 11.50 -5.51 -35.76
CA PHE A 71 10.36 -5.70 -34.88
C PHE A 71 9.87 -7.15 -34.96
N PRO A 72 9.47 -7.78 -33.83
CA PRO A 72 9.03 -9.17 -33.83
C PRO A 72 7.77 -9.37 -34.69
N ASN A 73 7.79 -10.39 -35.55
CA ASN A 73 6.67 -10.78 -36.39
C ASN A 73 6.51 -12.30 -36.45
N THR A 74 5.42 -12.78 -37.03
CA THR A 74 5.08 -14.21 -37.03
C THR A 74 6.03 -15.12 -37.82
N LEU A 75 6.92 -14.56 -38.66
CA LEU A 75 7.78 -15.30 -39.59
C LEU A 75 9.27 -15.00 -39.45
N ASN A 76 9.69 -14.05 -38.60
CA ASN A 76 11.10 -13.62 -38.48
C ASN A 76 11.84 -14.22 -37.28
N ALA A 77 11.32 -15.29 -36.68
CA ALA A 77 12.02 -16.03 -35.63
C ALA A 77 13.27 -16.72 -36.21
N ASP A 78 14.45 -16.40 -35.67
CA ASP A 78 15.72 -17.01 -36.06
C ASP A 78 15.86 -18.43 -35.48
N ILE A 79 15.36 -18.61 -34.25
CA ILE A 79 15.43 -19.88 -33.52
C ILE A 79 14.07 -20.18 -32.90
N ILE A 80 13.61 -21.42 -33.06
CA ILE A 80 12.43 -21.94 -32.37
C ILE A 80 12.88 -23.08 -31.46
N LYS A 81 12.56 -22.97 -30.16
CA LYS A 81 12.85 -23.99 -29.14
C LYS A 81 11.55 -24.49 -28.51
N PRO A 82 11.47 -25.77 -28.13
CA PRO A 82 10.39 -26.25 -27.29
C PRO A 82 10.37 -25.51 -25.95
N ALA A 83 9.19 -25.12 -25.49
CA ALA A 83 8.98 -24.50 -24.18
C ALA A 83 8.12 -25.47 -23.34
N PRO A 84 8.72 -26.50 -22.72
CA PRO A 84 7.96 -27.50 -21.99
C PRO A 84 7.27 -26.85 -20.79
N ALA A 85 5.96 -27.02 -20.70
CA ALA A 85 5.14 -26.57 -19.60
C ALA A 85 4.18 -27.69 -19.19
N ALA A 86 3.94 -27.85 -17.90
CA ALA A 86 2.98 -28.82 -17.40
C ALA A 86 1.56 -28.23 -17.45
N ASP A 87 0.62 -28.96 -18.05
CA ASP A 87 -0.80 -28.62 -17.96
C ASP A 87 -1.33 -28.89 -16.54
N PRO A 88 -2.16 -28.00 -15.99
CA PRO A 88 -2.74 -28.18 -14.66
C PRO A 88 -3.79 -29.31 -14.64
N VAL A 89 -3.69 -30.18 -13.64
CA VAL A 89 -4.53 -31.39 -13.49
C VAL A 89 -6.02 -31.08 -13.24
N ASN A 90 -6.33 -29.99 -12.52
CA ASN A 90 -7.69 -29.68 -12.03
C ASN A 90 -8.32 -28.42 -12.65
N LYS A 91 -7.83 -27.97 -13.81
CA LYS A 91 -8.24 -26.71 -14.48
C LYS A 91 -9.74 -26.46 -14.47
N LYS A 92 -10.52 -27.42 -14.97
CA LYS A 92 -11.98 -27.34 -15.07
C LYS A 92 -12.67 -27.25 -13.72
N GLN A 93 -12.20 -27.99 -12.73
CA GLN A 93 -12.79 -28.00 -11.38
C GLN A 93 -12.60 -26.65 -10.70
N VAL A 94 -11.39 -26.06 -10.79
CA VAL A 94 -11.09 -24.75 -10.22
C VAL A 94 -12.00 -23.68 -10.82
N LEU A 95 -12.13 -23.64 -12.14
CA LEU A 95 -13.03 -22.70 -12.82
C LEU A 95 -14.50 -22.94 -12.46
N ALA A 96 -14.91 -24.19 -12.25
CA ALA A 96 -16.28 -24.53 -11.89
C ALA A 96 -16.63 -24.10 -10.45
N THR A 97 -15.70 -24.28 -9.50
CA THR A 97 -15.84 -23.79 -8.12
C THR A 97 -15.98 -22.28 -8.09
N LEU A 98 -15.18 -21.54 -8.85
CA LEU A 98 -15.28 -20.08 -8.94
C LEU A 98 -16.64 -19.61 -9.52
N ALA A 99 -17.26 -20.43 -10.37
CA ALA A 99 -18.53 -20.13 -11.02
C ALA A 99 -19.75 -20.73 -10.31
N ASP A 100 -19.61 -21.34 -9.13
CA ASP A 100 -20.67 -22.08 -8.44
C ASP A 100 -21.81 -21.19 -7.90
N GLY A 101 -21.60 -19.87 -7.87
CA GLY A 101 -22.56 -18.88 -7.36
C GLY A 101 -22.38 -18.54 -5.87
N ASN A 102 -21.62 -19.35 -5.12
CA ASN A 102 -21.20 -19.02 -3.76
C ASN A 102 -19.99 -18.06 -3.79
N HIS A 103 -19.13 -18.20 -4.78
CA HIS A 103 -17.93 -17.36 -4.95
C HIS A 103 -18.22 -16.11 -5.79
N PHE A 104 -18.69 -16.28 -7.03
CA PHE A 104 -19.01 -15.18 -7.94
C PHE A 104 -20.38 -15.35 -8.59
N LYS A 105 -21.16 -14.26 -8.61
CA LYS A 105 -22.39 -14.15 -9.39
C LYS A 105 -22.05 -13.64 -10.80
N ILE A 106 -21.78 -14.57 -11.71
CA ILE A 106 -21.34 -14.25 -13.07
C ILE A 106 -22.56 -13.94 -13.95
N GLU A 107 -22.59 -12.75 -14.55
CA GLU A 107 -23.71 -12.29 -15.39
C GLU A 107 -23.82 -13.09 -16.70
N ASN A 108 -22.68 -13.33 -17.36
CA ASN A 108 -22.60 -14.02 -18.66
C ASN A 108 -22.23 -15.51 -18.52
N LYS A 109 -22.73 -16.19 -17.48
CA LYS A 109 -22.36 -17.58 -17.16
C LYS A 109 -22.78 -18.57 -18.25
N ASP A 110 -23.91 -18.33 -18.90
CA ASP A 110 -24.49 -19.25 -19.88
C ASP A 110 -24.31 -18.80 -21.34
N ASP A 111 -23.81 -17.58 -21.54
CA ASP A 111 -23.64 -16.94 -22.85
C ASP A 111 -22.68 -17.73 -23.76
N SER A 112 -22.97 -17.70 -25.06
CA SER A 112 -22.08 -18.18 -26.11
C SER A 112 -20.89 -17.23 -26.29
N ASN A 113 -19.74 -17.80 -26.68
CA ASN A 113 -18.54 -17.03 -27.00
C ASN A 113 -18.64 -16.27 -28.33
N GLN A 114 -19.72 -16.44 -29.12
CA GLN A 114 -19.91 -15.72 -30.39
C GLN A 114 -20.13 -14.21 -30.19
N ILE A 115 -20.70 -13.79 -29.06
CA ILE A 115 -20.96 -12.38 -28.74
C ILE A 115 -20.09 -11.99 -27.52
N LEU A 116 -18.91 -11.42 -27.78
CA LEU A 116 -18.09 -10.89 -26.70
C LEU A 116 -18.53 -9.45 -26.36
N PRO A 117 -18.77 -9.12 -25.08
CA PRO A 117 -19.15 -7.77 -24.70
C PRO A 117 -18.06 -6.77 -25.10
N GLU A 118 -18.44 -5.77 -25.91
CA GLU A 118 -17.53 -4.81 -26.56
C GLU A 118 -17.02 -3.69 -25.61
N ASN A 119 -16.92 -3.98 -24.32
CA ASN A 119 -16.78 -2.98 -23.26
C ASN A 119 -15.34 -2.46 -23.07
N ALA A 120 -14.58 -2.25 -24.15
CA ALA A 120 -13.36 -1.46 -24.05
C ALA A 120 -13.73 0.02 -23.95
N ASN A 121 -13.45 0.65 -22.80
CA ASN A 121 -13.63 2.09 -22.64
C ASN A 121 -12.90 2.82 -23.76
N LYS A 122 -13.60 3.71 -24.46
CA LYS A 122 -13.00 4.55 -25.51
C LYS A 122 -11.81 5.33 -24.94
N PRO A 123 -10.75 5.56 -25.74
CA PRO A 123 -9.67 6.44 -25.33
C PRO A 123 -10.20 7.82 -24.94
N ARG A 124 -9.58 8.44 -23.94
CA ARG A 124 -9.91 9.79 -23.47
C ARG A 124 -8.83 10.77 -23.94
N PRO A 125 -9.13 12.07 -24.07
CA PRO A 125 -8.11 13.08 -24.22
C PRO A 125 -7.09 12.98 -23.09
N ARG A 126 -5.80 13.11 -23.41
CA ARG A 126 -4.71 12.89 -22.46
C ARG A 126 -4.85 13.71 -21.16
N LEU A 127 -5.25 14.97 -21.26
CA LEU A 127 -5.41 15.86 -20.10
C LEU A 127 -6.59 15.48 -19.19
N ASP A 128 -7.53 14.66 -19.66
CA ASP A 128 -8.74 14.21 -18.93
C ASP A 128 -8.60 12.79 -18.37
N THR A 129 -7.39 12.23 -18.40
CA THR A 129 -7.10 10.88 -17.89
C THR A 129 -6.74 10.90 -16.41
N ILE A 130 -5.45 10.88 -16.10
CA ILE A 130 -4.91 10.65 -14.77
C ILE A 130 -3.97 11.80 -14.42
N LYS A 131 -4.07 12.29 -13.20
CA LYS A 131 -3.17 13.30 -12.64
C LYS A 131 -2.41 12.77 -11.44
N LYS A 132 -1.22 13.30 -11.21
CA LYS A 132 -0.38 13.00 -10.05
C LYS A 132 0.26 14.28 -9.56
N TYR A 133 0.15 14.55 -8.26
CA TYR A 133 0.96 15.57 -7.61
C TYR A 133 2.33 15.00 -7.29
N LEU A 134 3.40 15.71 -7.69
CA LEU A 134 4.78 15.30 -7.42
C LEU A 134 5.24 15.88 -6.06
N PRO A 135 5.44 15.05 -5.02
CA PRO A 135 5.85 15.49 -3.70
C PRO A 135 7.20 16.24 -3.70
N LEU A 136 7.45 17.05 -2.67
CA LEU A 136 8.77 17.68 -2.44
C LEU A 136 9.87 16.62 -2.32
N THR A 137 9.59 15.52 -1.62
CA THR A 137 10.54 14.40 -1.43
C THR A 137 10.93 13.73 -2.74
N TYR A 138 10.00 13.57 -3.68
CA TYR A 138 10.31 13.11 -5.05
C TYR A 138 11.20 14.12 -5.78
N ARG A 139 10.84 15.41 -5.71
CA ARG A 139 11.59 16.50 -6.36
C ARG A 139 13.00 16.68 -5.80
N SER A 140 13.24 16.31 -4.55
CA SER A 140 14.56 16.36 -3.92
C SER A 140 15.37 15.07 -4.06
N ALA A 141 14.78 13.97 -4.53
CA ALA A 141 15.47 12.68 -4.66
C ALA A 141 16.49 12.66 -5.81
N PHE A 142 16.35 13.55 -6.78
CA PHE A 142 17.25 13.68 -7.93
C PHE A 142 17.29 15.13 -8.42
N ASN A 143 18.07 15.41 -9.47
CA ASN A 143 18.15 16.73 -10.10
C ASN A 143 16.87 17.06 -10.89
N PHE A 144 15.76 17.27 -10.18
CA PHE A 144 14.47 17.60 -10.76
C PHE A 144 14.47 19.03 -11.35
N ILE A 145 14.02 19.16 -12.60
CA ILE A 145 13.91 20.45 -13.30
C ILE A 145 12.44 20.80 -13.55
N ALA A 146 11.70 19.90 -14.19
CA ALA A 146 10.30 20.08 -14.52
C ALA A 146 9.62 18.72 -14.76
N PRO A 147 8.28 18.63 -14.62
CA PRO A 147 7.57 17.40 -14.92
C PRO A 147 7.66 17.00 -16.40
N VAL A 148 7.87 15.70 -16.66
CA VAL A 148 7.92 15.08 -17.98
C VAL A 148 6.55 15.18 -18.68
N LEU A 149 5.48 14.76 -18.00
CA LEU A 149 4.11 14.85 -18.51
C LEU A 149 3.41 16.13 -18.05
N LYS A 150 3.75 17.26 -18.70
CA LYS A 150 3.11 18.57 -18.45
C LYS A 150 1.57 18.47 -18.49
N GLY A 151 0.91 18.96 -17.46
CA GLY A 151 -0.56 18.99 -17.32
C GLY A 151 -1.15 17.79 -16.56
N ASN A 152 -0.53 16.60 -16.67
CA ASN A 152 -0.92 15.42 -15.89
C ASN A 152 -0.11 15.33 -14.58
N ALA A 153 1.20 15.55 -14.66
CA ALA A 153 2.05 15.70 -13.48
C ALA A 153 2.01 17.16 -13.03
N VAL A 154 1.53 17.39 -11.80
CA VAL A 154 1.35 18.73 -11.22
C VAL A 154 2.24 18.93 -9.99
N ILE A 155 2.68 20.16 -9.78
CA ILE A 155 3.50 20.59 -8.64
C ILE A 155 2.87 21.76 -7.88
N ASP A 156 1.69 22.19 -8.32
CA ASP A 156 0.92 23.30 -7.76
C ASP A 156 -0.19 22.79 -6.81
N ASP A 157 -0.98 23.73 -6.29
CA ASP A 157 -2.06 23.44 -5.35
C ASP A 157 -3.26 22.73 -5.98
N SER A 158 -3.20 22.33 -7.27
CA SER A 158 -4.31 21.65 -7.95
C SER A 158 -4.77 20.40 -7.20
N TYR A 159 -3.82 19.63 -6.63
CA TYR A 159 -4.16 18.44 -5.86
C TYR A 159 -4.77 18.77 -4.50
N HIS A 160 -4.19 19.70 -3.76
CA HIS A 160 -4.73 20.15 -2.48
C HIS A 160 -6.14 20.73 -2.63
N CYS A 161 -6.36 21.53 -3.67
CA CYS A 161 -7.68 22.05 -4.04
C CYS A 161 -8.64 20.93 -4.45
N ALA A 162 -8.20 19.94 -5.22
CA ALA A 162 -9.04 18.82 -5.65
C ALA A 162 -9.46 17.94 -4.46
N VAL A 163 -8.55 17.66 -3.53
CA VAL A 163 -8.86 16.86 -2.33
C VAL A 163 -9.77 17.63 -1.37
N ARG A 164 -9.50 18.91 -1.12
CA ARG A 164 -10.35 19.75 -0.23
C ARG A 164 -11.72 20.05 -0.83
N GLY A 165 -11.80 20.19 -2.15
CA GLY A 165 -13.03 20.49 -2.88
C GLY A 165 -13.84 19.26 -3.31
N ALA A 166 -13.37 18.05 -3.03
CA ALA A 166 -14.06 16.82 -3.39
C ALA A 166 -15.38 16.70 -2.61
N ALA A 167 -16.50 16.70 -3.35
CA ALA A 167 -17.84 16.53 -2.79
C ALA A 167 -18.54 15.37 -3.50
N LYS A 168 -19.20 14.50 -2.75
CA LYS A 168 -19.85 13.29 -3.28
C LYS A 168 -20.73 13.60 -4.49
N TYR A 169 -20.46 12.92 -5.61
CA TYR A 169 -21.24 13.06 -6.83
C TYR A 169 -22.71 12.64 -6.61
N PRO A 170 -23.71 13.51 -6.88
CA PRO A 170 -25.13 13.21 -6.63
C PRO A 170 -25.65 12.01 -7.43
N GLY A 171 -25.10 11.75 -8.61
CA GLY A 171 -25.49 10.64 -9.50
C GLY A 171 -24.74 9.33 -9.23
N PHE A 172 -23.99 9.22 -8.13
CA PHE A 172 -23.21 8.02 -7.83
C PHE A 172 -24.12 6.79 -7.70
N LYS A 173 -23.81 5.75 -8.48
CA LYS A 173 -24.44 4.44 -8.39
C LYS A 173 -23.40 3.42 -7.97
N GLN A 174 -23.71 2.69 -6.90
CA GLN A 174 -22.87 1.56 -6.48
C GLN A 174 -22.88 0.50 -7.59
N SER A 175 -21.71 -0.09 -7.86
CA SER A 175 -21.60 -1.22 -8.78
C SER A 175 -22.44 -2.40 -8.29
N PRO A 176 -23.11 -3.15 -9.19
CA PRO A 176 -23.85 -4.34 -8.81
C PRO A 176 -22.90 -5.43 -8.28
N ASP A 177 -23.47 -6.40 -7.56
CA ASP A 177 -22.75 -7.59 -7.04
C ASP A 177 -22.54 -8.67 -8.13
N THR A 178 -22.88 -8.36 -9.38
CA THR A 178 -22.64 -9.23 -10.54
C THR A 178 -21.31 -8.91 -11.19
N VAL A 179 -20.59 -9.94 -11.63
CA VAL A 179 -19.28 -9.80 -12.28
C VAL A 179 -19.29 -10.45 -13.65
N SER A 180 -18.43 -9.96 -14.56
CA SER A 180 -18.17 -10.61 -15.84
C SER A 180 -17.03 -11.64 -15.71
N TRP A 181 -16.92 -12.56 -16.66
CA TRP A 181 -15.75 -13.45 -16.76
C TRP A 181 -14.41 -12.72 -16.77
N GLY A 182 -14.33 -11.53 -17.40
CA GLY A 182 -13.11 -10.71 -17.38
C GLY A 182 -12.72 -10.27 -15.97
N ASN A 183 -13.69 -9.91 -15.12
CA ASN A 183 -13.43 -9.56 -13.72
C ASN A 183 -12.98 -10.79 -12.91
N VAL A 184 -13.54 -11.97 -13.19
CA VAL A 184 -13.11 -13.24 -12.58
C VAL A 184 -11.67 -13.58 -12.97
N PHE A 185 -11.29 -13.40 -14.24
CA PHE A 185 -9.91 -13.61 -14.69
C PHE A 185 -8.94 -12.65 -14.02
N ALA A 186 -9.32 -11.38 -13.87
CA ALA A 186 -8.51 -10.40 -13.13
C ALA A 186 -8.35 -10.77 -11.65
N PHE A 187 -9.36 -11.40 -11.02
CA PHE A 187 -9.24 -11.94 -9.66
C PHE A 187 -8.28 -13.13 -9.60
N ILE A 188 -8.41 -14.08 -10.54
CA ILE A 188 -7.52 -15.25 -10.62
C ILE A 188 -6.06 -14.82 -10.70
N LEU A 189 -5.73 -13.84 -11.53
CA LEU A 189 -4.34 -13.36 -11.70
C LEU A 189 -3.75 -12.71 -10.44
N ARG A 190 -4.56 -12.26 -9.48
CA ARG A 190 -4.05 -11.74 -8.20
C ARG A 190 -3.55 -12.85 -7.27
N ASN A 191 -3.90 -14.11 -7.54
CA ASN A 191 -3.44 -15.25 -6.78
C ASN A 191 -2.67 -16.22 -7.70
N PRO A 192 -1.32 -16.24 -7.63
CA PRO A 192 -0.50 -17.01 -8.58
C PRO A 192 -0.82 -18.50 -8.56
N VAL A 193 -1.13 -19.06 -7.39
CA VAL A 193 -1.45 -20.49 -7.24
C VAL A 193 -2.77 -20.84 -7.93
N ILE A 194 -3.78 -19.98 -7.80
CA ILE A 194 -5.06 -20.17 -8.49
C ILE A 194 -4.87 -19.96 -10.00
N ALA A 195 -4.05 -19.00 -10.40
CA ALA A 195 -3.76 -18.73 -11.81
C ALA A 195 -3.01 -19.87 -12.51
N GLU A 196 -2.05 -20.51 -11.83
CA GLU A 196 -1.39 -21.74 -12.28
C GLU A 196 -2.38 -22.90 -12.35
N ALA A 197 -3.17 -23.13 -11.29
CA ALA A 197 -4.15 -24.21 -11.24
C ALA A 197 -5.29 -24.06 -12.28
N ALA A 198 -5.66 -22.83 -12.62
CA ALA A 198 -6.65 -22.52 -13.66
C ALA A 198 -6.05 -22.44 -15.08
N GLY A 199 -4.74 -22.67 -15.24
CA GLY A 199 -4.06 -22.75 -16.54
C GLY A 199 -3.89 -21.43 -17.27
N PHE A 200 -3.76 -20.33 -16.52
CA PHE A 200 -3.41 -19.02 -17.05
C PHE A 200 -1.89 -18.82 -17.08
N ILE A 201 -1.20 -19.26 -16.02
CA ILE A 201 0.25 -19.11 -15.88
C ILE A 201 0.91 -20.47 -16.07
N TYR A 202 1.93 -20.52 -16.93
CA TYR A 202 2.79 -21.67 -17.12
C TYR A 202 4.24 -21.26 -16.89
N LYS A 203 5.00 -22.07 -16.17
CA LYS A 203 6.43 -21.83 -15.92
C LYS A 203 7.26 -22.76 -16.79
N THR A 204 8.31 -22.24 -17.41
CA THR A 204 9.20 -23.03 -18.28
C THR A 204 10.65 -22.57 -18.14
N GLU A 205 11.57 -23.48 -18.45
CA GLU A 205 12.99 -23.19 -18.62
C GLU A 205 13.39 -23.57 -20.04
N ILE A 206 14.12 -22.68 -20.71
CA ILE A 206 14.52 -22.86 -22.11
C ILE A 206 16.04 -22.80 -22.20
N GLU A 207 16.62 -23.75 -22.94
CA GLU A 207 18.04 -23.74 -23.25
C GLU A 207 18.35 -22.73 -24.37
N ILE A 208 19.16 -21.72 -24.04
CA ILE A 208 19.60 -20.64 -24.94
C ILE A 208 21.13 -20.54 -24.94
N ASP A 209 21.70 -20.04 -26.04
CA ASP A 209 23.09 -19.60 -26.07
C ASP A 209 23.14 -18.10 -25.79
N ALA A 210 23.97 -17.66 -24.84
CA ALA A 210 24.13 -16.24 -24.56
C ALA A 210 24.59 -15.44 -25.80
N ALA A 211 25.31 -16.07 -26.73
CA ALA A 211 25.72 -15.45 -27.98
C ALA A 211 24.53 -15.06 -28.88
N ASP A 212 23.38 -15.73 -28.75
CA ASP A 212 22.16 -15.39 -29.48
C ASP A 212 21.59 -14.02 -29.10
N PHE A 213 21.95 -13.51 -27.91
CA PHE A 213 21.53 -12.21 -27.37
C PHE A 213 22.72 -11.25 -27.19
N SER A 214 23.77 -11.38 -27.99
CA SER A 214 24.96 -10.51 -27.93
C SER A 214 24.66 -9.03 -28.19
N GLU A 215 23.59 -8.72 -28.94
CA GLU A 215 23.08 -7.35 -29.17
C GLU A 215 21.70 -7.14 -28.52
N GLY A 216 21.30 -8.04 -27.62
CA GLY A 216 19.91 -8.20 -27.19
C GLY A 216 19.04 -8.84 -28.26
N GLY A 217 17.73 -8.91 -28.00
CA GLY A 217 16.78 -9.51 -28.92
C GLY A 217 15.35 -9.54 -28.39
N TRP A 218 14.54 -10.40 -28.99
CA TRP A 218 13.15 -10.60 -28.62
C TRP A 218 12.87 -12.06 -28.32
N ILE A 219 11.98 -12.30 -27.37
CA ILE A 219 11.39 -13.61 -27.15
C ILE A 219 9.87 -13.51 -27.15
N HIS A 220 9.21 -14.39 -27.90
CA HIS A 220 7.76 -14.54 -27.84
C HIS A 220 7.38 -16.01 -27.84
N ILE A 221 6.20 -16.29 -27.29
CA ILE A 221 5.69 -17.65 -27.19
C ILE A 221 4.65 -17.89 -28.29
N GLY A 222 4.76 -19.04 -28.95
CA GLY A 222 3.78 -19.59 -29.87
C GLY A 222 3.27 -20.95 -29.42
N LEU A 223 2.26 -21.46 -30.12
CA LEU A 223 1.75 -22.81 -29.89
C LEU A 223 2.57 -23.84 -30.68
N ALA A 224 2.89 -24.96 -30.02
CA ALA A 224 3.48 -26.13 -30.64
C ALA A 224 2.46 -26.86 -31.54
N ASP A 225 2.95 -27.72 -32.43
CA ASP A 225 2.12 -28.33 -33.48
C ASP A 225 1.01 -29.25 -32.93
N ASN A 226 1.24 -29.88 -31.78
CA ASN A 226 0.29 -30.75 -31.09
C ASN A 226 -0.53 -30.03 -30.00
N SER A 227 -0.43 -28.70 -29.88
CA SER A 227 -1.21 -27.93 -28.92
C SER A 227 -2.67 -27.82 -29.37
N ASP A 228 -3.60 -27.83 -28.42
CA ASP A 228 -4.94 -27.36 -28.70
C ASP A 228 -4.87 -25.90 -29.18
N TYR A 229 -5.77 -25.52 -30.10
CA TYR A 229 -5.82 -24.23 -30.81
C TYR A 229 -4.83 -24.01 -31.96
N LYS A 230 -3.85 -24.90 -32.20
CA LYS A 230 -2.88 -24.71 -33.28
C LYS A 230 -3.52 -24.70 -34.68
N THR A 231 -4.45 -25.63 -34.95
CA THR A 231 -5.15 -25.70 -36.24
C THR A 231 -5.95 -24.44 -36.50
N ALA A 232 -6.75 -24.01 -35.52
CA ALA A 232 -7.53 -22.77 -35.60
C ALA A 232 -6.64 -21.54 -35.82
N LEU A 233 -5.47 -21.48 -35.18
CA LEU A 233 -4.48 -20.41 -35.38
C LEU A 233 -3.84 -20.41 -36.78
N THR A 234 -3.83 -21.56 -37.47
CA THR A 234 -3.32 -21.68 -38.85
C THR A 234 -4.38 -21.27 -39.87
N GLU A 235 -5.65 -21.57 -39.57
CA GLU A 235 -6.81 -21.17 -40.39
C GLU A 235 -7.15 -19.69 -40.23
N GLU A 236 -6.99 -19.15 -39.01
CA GLU A 236 -7.23 -17.77 -38.63
C GLU A 236 -6.01 -17.19 -37.90
N ASN A 237 -5.13 -16.54 -38.65
CA ASN A 237 -3.84 -16.07 -38.13
C ASN A 237 -3.95 -15.00 -37.02
N ASP A 238 -5.08 -14.29 -36.94
CA ASP A 238 -5.37 -13.30 -35.90
C ASP A 238 -6.13 -13.88 -34.69
N PHE A 239 -6.35 -15.20 -34.64
CA PHE A 239 -7.05 -15.88 -33.54
C PHE A 239 -6.42 -15.62 -32.16
N ILE A 240 -5.09 -15.54 -32.10
CA ILE A 240 -4.32 -15.34 -30.86
C ILE A 240 -3.45 -14.09 -30.98
N LYS A 241 -3.65 -13.14 -30.08
CA LYS A 241 -2.76 -11.99 -29.95
C LYS A 241 -1.51 -12.37 -29.17
N ARG A 242 -0.33 -12.24 -29.77
CA ARG A 242 0.95 -12.59 -29.13
C ARG A 242 1.72 -11.31 -28.81
N TYR A 243 2.40 -11.33 -27.67
CA TYR A 243 3.33 -10.28 -27.28
C TYR A 243 4.72 -10.86 -27.00
N ALA A 244 5.73 -10.11 -27.42
CA ALA A 244 7.14 -10.37 -27.20
C ALA A 244 7.67 -9.56 -26.02
N ALA A 245 8.59 -10.16 -25.27
CA ALA A 245 9.44 -9.46 -24.33
C ALA A 245 10.76 -9.11 -25.02
N ARG A 246 11.27 -7.91 -24.72
CA ARG A 246 12.64 -7.54 -25.07
C ARG A 246 13.60 -8.23 -24.12
N ILE A 247 14.64 -8.85 -24.66
CA ILE A 247 15.74 -9.41 -23.90
C ILE A 247 16.96 -8.50 -24.08
N PRO A 248 17.55 -8.01 -23.00
CA PRO A 248 18.77 -7.22 -23.05
C PRO A 248 19.98 -8.07 -23.40
N GLN A 249 21.14 -7.44 -23.56
CA GLN A 249 22.37 -8.16 -23.83
C GLN A 249 22.66 -9.18 -22.71
N LEU A 250 22.89 -10.43 -23.11
CA LEU A 250 23.30 -11.51 -22.21
C LEU A 250 24.78 -11.82 -22.41
N LYS A 251 25.47 -12.18 -21.32
CA LYS A 251 26.87 -12.61 -21.33
C LYS A 251 27.01 -13.93 -20.61
N SER A 252 27.83 -14.82 -21.18
CA SER A 252 28.15 -16.08 -20.53
C SER A 252 28.99 -15.82 -19.27
N GLY A 253 28.63 -16.47 -18.16
CA GLY A 253 29.21 -16.32 -16.83
C GLY A 253 28.56 -15.25 -15.94
N GLU A 254 27.65 -14.43 -16.47
CA GLU A 254 26.95 -13.37 -15.72
C GLU A 254 25.49 -13.77 -15.43
N ASP A 255 25.23 -14.13 -14.18
CA ASP A 255 23.87 -14.34 -13.66
C ASP A 255 23.11 -13.00 -13.58
N ARG A 256 21.86 -12.96 -14.07
CA ARG A 256 21.05 -11.73 -14.00
C ARG A 256 19.55 -11.99 -13.92
N ALA A 257 18.88 -11.17 -13.12
CA ALA A 257 17.44 -11.02 -13.20
C ALA A 257 17.03 -10.42 -14.55
N LEU A 258 15.88 -10.84 -15.04
CA LEU A 258 15.26 -10.33 -16.26
C LEU A 258 13.82 -9.96 -15.97
N PHE A 259 13.36 -8.86 -16.55
CA PHE A 259 12.03 -8.36 -16.34
C PHE A 259 11.50 -7.67 -17.59
N ALA A 260 10.22 -7.86 -17.89
CA ALA A 260 9.56 -7.22 -19.02
C ALA A 260 8.55 -6.17 -18.53
N ALA A 261 9.02 -4.95 -18.27
CA ALA A 261 8.16 -3.85 -17.84
C ALA A 261 7.13 -3.43 -18.93
N ASN A 262 7.52 -3.54 -20.20
CA ASN A 262 6.66 -3.31 -21.35
C ASN A 262 6.74 -4.52 -22.30
N LEU A 263 5.60 -4.85 -22.91
CA LEU A 263 5.50 -5.91 -23.91
C LEU A 263 5.18 -5.33 -25.29
N PHE A 264 5.65 -5.99 -26.33
CA PHE A 264 5.57 -5.52 -27.71
C PHE A 264 4.73 -6.50 -28.56
N PRO A 265 3.84 -6.01 -29.43
CA PRO A 265 2.97 -6.89 -30.20
C PRO A 265 3.79 -7.66 -31.25
N VAL A 266 3.53 -8.96 -31.40
CA VAL A 266 4.10 -9.71 -32.52
C VAL A 266 3.24 -9.40 -33.75
N LEU A 267 3.83 -8.78 -34.76
CA LEU A 267 3.12 -8.34 -35.95
C LEU A 267 2.79 -9.54 -36.85
N LEU A 268 1.60 -9.51 -37.45
CA LEU A 268 1.21 -10.52 -38.43
C LEU A 268 1.89 -10.20 -39.77
N LYS A 269 2.65 -11.15 -40.30
CA LYS A 269 3.21 -11.11 -41.65
C LYS A 269 2.60 -12.23 -42.48
N ASN A 270 2.00 -11.89 -43.63
CA ASN A 270 1.44 -12.92 -44.50
C ASN A 270 2.55 -13.62 -45.30
N PRO A 271 2.46 -14.95 -45.50
CA PRO A 271 3.38 -15.66 -46.37
C PRO A 271 3.35 -15.08 -47.79
N GLY A 272 4.46 -14.51 -48.26
CA GLY A 272 4.58 -13.88 -49.57
C GLY A 272 4.80 -12.36 -49.55
N ASP A 273 4.58 -11.69 -48.43
CA ASP A 273 4.89 -10.26 -48.29
C ASP A 273 6.41 -10.03 -48.25
N LEU A 274 6.92 -9.22 -49.19
CA LEU A 274 8.34 -8.93 -49.32
C LEU A 274 8.87 -7.97 -48.24
N THR A 275 8.00 -7.15 -47.67
CA THR A 275 8.34 -6.15 -46.65
C THR A 275 7.90 -6.62 -45.26
N ASP A 276 8.74 -6.40 -44.26
CA ASP A 276 8.36 -6.64 -42.87
C ASP A 276 7.30 -5.63 -42.42
N PRO A 277 6.26 -6.07 -41.69
CA PRO A 277 5.26 -5.17 -41.15
C PRO A 277 5.90 -4.23 -40.12
N SER A 278 5.45 -2.97 -40.09
CA SER A 278 5.85 -1.98 -39.09
C SER A 278 4.72 -1.76 -38.08
N PRO A 279 5.04 -1.57 -36.79
CA PRO A 279 4.01 -1.33 -35.79
C PRO A 279 3.42 0.08 -35.96
N SER A 280 2.14 0.24 -35.62
CA SER A 280 1.49 1.55 -35.63
C SER A 280 1.80 2.33 -34.36
N GLY A 281 2.39 3.52 -34.50
CA GLY A 281 2.70 4.43 -33.39
C GLY A 281 4.19 4.62 -33.13
N ASN A 282 4.53 5.53 -32.21
CA ASN A 282 5.90 5.80 -31.80
C ASN A 282 6.30 4.95 -30.59
N PHE A 283 7.28 4.05 -30.78
CA PHE A 283 7.77 3.13 -29.75
C PHE A 283 9.10 3.58 -29.11
N ASP A 284 9.71 4.69 -29.53
CA ASP A 284 11.06 5.10 -29.11
C ASP A 284 11.18 5.20 -27.58
N ASN A 285 10.26 5.92 -26.94
CA ASN A 285 10.23 6.05 -25.48
C ASN A 285 9.98 4.70 -24.80
N ILE A 286 9.18 3.83 -25.40
CA ILE A 286 8.85 2.51 -24.85
C ILE A 286 10.07 1.58 -24.90
N PHE A 287 10.92 1.70 -25.92
CA PHE A 287 12.19 0.99 -25.97
C PHE A 287 13.15 1.46 -24.88
N ILE A 288 13.25 2.77 -24.63
CA ILE A 288 14.08 3.30 -23.54
C ILE A 288 13.59 2.75 -22.20
N GLU A 289 12.28 2.86 -21.92
CA GLU A 289 11.69 2.30 -20.70
C GLU A 289 11.92 0.79 -20.57
N ALA A 290 11.77 0.03 -21.66
CA ALA A 290 11.98 -1.41 -21.64
C ALA A 290 13.45 -1.79 -21.39
N ALA A 291 14.41 -0.91 -21.73
CA ALA A 291 15.81 -1.09 -21.35
C ALA A 291 16.03 -0.74 -19.89
N ASP A 292 15.56 0.43 -19.45
CA ASP A 292 15.83 0.94 -18.11
C ASP A 292 15.29 0.00 -17.03
N TYR A 293 14.11 -0.59 -17.26
CA TYR A 293 13.42 -1.47 -16.31
C TYR A 293 13.57 -2.97 -16.62
N ASP A 294 14.57 -3.37 -17.43
CA ASP A 294 14.82 -4.78 -17.76
C ASP A 294 15.30 -5.64 -16.57
N ASP A 295 15.66 -5.00 -15.46
CA ASP A 295 16.12 -5.60 -14.20
C ASP A 295 15.02 -5.69 -13.14
N GLY A 296 13.87 -5.06 -13.38
CA GLY A 296 12.71 -5.09 -12.49
C GLY A 296 12.86 -4.33 -11.17
N PHE A 297 13.75 -3.34 -11.10
CA PHE A 297 13.91 -2.48 -9.90
C PHE A 297 13.42 -1.05 -10.14
N GLY A 298 12.86 -0.43 -9.09
CA GLY A 298 12.50 0.99 -9.11
C GLY A 298 13.73 1.90 -9.23
N LYS A 299 13.57 3.06 -9.88
CA LYS A 299 14.71 3.94 -10.23
C LYS A 299 14.77 5.21 -9.38
N ILE A 300 13.62 5.73 -8.97
CA ILE A 300 13.52 6.93 -8.12
C ILE A 300 12.57 6.62 -6.97
N LEU A 301 13.14 6.36 -5.79
CA LEU A 301 12.37 6.12 -4.57
C LEU A 301 12.43 7.33 -3.66
N HIS A 302 11.36 7.57 -2.91
CA HIS A 302 11.33 8.61 -1.88
C HIS A 302 10.44 8.19 -0.71
N SER A 303 10.74 8.74 0.45
CA SER A 303 10.05 8.43 1.69
C SER A 303 9.77 9.69 2.50
N PHE A 304 8.64 9.70 3.20
CA PHE A 304 8.21 10.83 4.01
C PHE A 304 7.51 10.35 5.29
N GLN A 305 7.88 10.94 6.42
CA GLN A 305 7.11 10.80 7.65
C GLN A 305 6.27 12.06 7.86
N PRO A 306 4.94 11.96 8.06
CA PRO A 306 4.10 13.12 8.32
C PRO A 306 4.53 13.92 9.56
N VAL A 307 4.76 15.22 9.34
CA VAL A 307 5.22 16.18 10.36
C VAL A 307 4.15 17.17 10.81
N SER A 308 2.97 17.15 10.17
CA SER A 308 1.85 18.03 10.45
C SER A 308 0.55 17.25 10.64
N GLN A 309 -0.40 17.83 11.38
CA GLN A 309 -1.78 17.35 11.42
C GLN A 309 -2.43 17.32 10.03
N HIS A 310 -2.06 18.24 9.14
CA HIS A 310 -2.54 18.24 7.77
C HIS A 310 -1.73 17.25 6.92
N LEU A 311 -2.32 16.09 6.64
CA LEU A 311 -1.63 15.00 5.95
C LEU A 311 -1.14 15.31 4.52
N LEU A 312 -1.64 16.36 3.87
CA LEU A 312 -1.10 16.79 2.54
C LEU A 312 0.03 17.81 2.67
N GLN A 313 0.35 18.24 3.89
CA GLN A 313 1.45 19.17 4.12
C GLN A 313 2.74 18.40 4.36
N GLU A 314 3.76 18.80 3.62
CA GLU A 314 5.07 18.13 3.58
C GLU A 314 6.09 18.77 4.52
N GLU A 315 5.82 20.00 4.95
CA GLU A 315 6.65 20.77 5.86
C GLU A 315 5.89 21.08 7.15
N SER A 316 6.61 21.43 8.21
CA SER A 316 5.98 21.79 9.48
C SER A 316 5.23 23.13 9.35
N ASP A 317 3.94 23.14 9.64
CA ASP A 317 3.11 24.33 9.88
C ASP A 317 3.11 24.78 11.35
N GLY A 318 3.89 24.12 12.20
CA GLY A 318 3.84 24.29 13.65
C GLY A 318 2.70 23.52 14.34
N PHE A 319 1.84 22.82 13.59
CA PHE A 319 0.80 21.94 14.15
C PHE A 319 1.25 20.48 14.08
N HIS A 320 1.69 19.94 15.20
CA HIS A 320 2.13 18.54 15.30
C HIS A 320 1.03 17.53 14.92
N PRO A 321 1.38 16.35 14.37
CA PRO A 321 0.43 15.28 14.15
C PRO A 321 -0.22 14.83 15.47
N THR A 322 -1.52 14.52 15.42
CA THR A 322 -2.26 14.01 16.59
C THR A 322 -2.03 12.53 16.83
N HIS A 323 -1.73 11.77 15.79
CA HIS A 323 -1.43 10.35 15.81
C HIS A 323 -0.30 10.04 14.85
N ASP A 324 0.47 9.00 15.14
CA ASP A 324 1.51 8.54 14.25
C ASP A 324 0.90 7.72 13.11
N SER A 325 1.39 7.96 11.89
CA SER A 325 0.91 7.29 10.70
C SER A 325 1.99 6.45 10.01
N GLY A 326 3.19 6.33 10.59
CA GLY A 326 4.29 5.55 10.00
C GLY A 326 5.01 6.29 8.87
N ILE A 327 5.65 5.53 7.99
CA ILE A 327 6.49 6.03 6.89
C ILE A 327 5.72 5.88 5.57
N ARG A 328 5.53 7.00 4.87
CA ARG A 328 4.96 7.01 3.52
C ARG A 328 6.05 6.79 2.49
N LEU A 329 5.72 6.03 1.46
CA LEU A 329 6.64 5.64 0.39
C LEU A 329 6.05 6.00 -0.97
N GLY A 330 6.91 6.47 -1.86
CA GLY A 330 6.62 6.62 -3.28
C GLY A 330 7.80 6.17 -4.13
N TRP A 331 7.53 5.82 -5.39
CA TRP A 331 8.53 5.32 -6.32
C TRP A 331 8.12 5.59 -7.76
N ASP A 332 9.03 6.10 -8.57
CA ASP A 332 8.87 6.29 -10.01
C ASP A 332 7.54 7.00 -10.38
N ASP A 333 7.20 8.05 -9.62
CA ASP A 333 5.91 8.74 -9.68
C ASP A 333 5.50 9.16 -11.10
N GLU A 334 6.45 9.66 -11.89
CA GLU A 334 6.22 10.04 -13.28
C GLU A 334 6.12 8.84 -14.22
N GLN A 335 6.92 7.79 -14.00
CA GLN A 335 6.88 6.59 -14.85
C GLN A 335 5.56 5.83 -14.68
N LEU A 336 5.09 5.66 -13.44
CA LEU A 336 3.78 5.06 -13.16
C LEU A 336 2.67 5.88 -13.81
N LEU A 337 2.73 7.21 -13.69
CA LEU A 337 1.80 8.11 -14.37
C LEU A 337 1.84 7.89 -15.89
N MET A 338 3.01 7.78 -16.50
CA MET A 338 3.18 7.53 -17.93
C MET A 338 2.54 6.21 -18.38
N TRP A 339 2.76 5.11 -17.65
CA TRP A 339 2.14 3.83 -17.96
C TRP A 339 0.61 3.91 -17.90
N TYR A 340 0.08 4.51 -16.83
CA TYR A 340 -1.35 4.67 -16.65
C TYR A 340 -2.00 5.57 -17.71
N VAL A 341 -1.38 6.71 -18.02
CA VAL A 341 -1.85 7.63 -19.08
C VAL A 341 -1.83 6.92 -20.43
N ARG A 342 -0.79 6.15 -20.77
CA ARG A 342 -0.71 5.39 -22.03
C ARG A 342 -1.85 4.38 -22.19
N GLN A 343 -2.26 3.74 -21.11
CA GLN A 343 -3.36 2.77 -21.14
C GLN A 343 -4.75 3.40 -21.32
N MET A 344 -4.91 4.70 -21.00
CA MET A 344 -6.20 5.40 -21.02
C MET A 344 -6.34 6.42 -22.15
N ALA A 345 -5.28 7.17 -22.42
CA ALA A 345 -5.24 8.29 -23.36
C ALA A 345 -5.24 7.82 -24.81
N GLU A 346 -5.72 8.67 -25.71
CA GLU A 346 -5.44 8.51 -27.14
C GLU A 346 -3.98 8.82 -27.46
N ASP A 347 -3.45 8.11 -28.45
CA ASP A 347 -2.09 8.33 -28.96
C ASP A 347 -2.18 8.86 -30.40
N GLU A 348 -1.77 10.12 -30.58
CA GLU A 348 -1.80 10.81 -31.86
C GLU A 348 -0.96 10.11 -32.93
N SER A 349 0.08 9.35 -32.55
CA SER A 349 0.96 8.64 -33.49
C SER A 349 0.32 7.40 -34.13
N VAL A 350 -0.77 6.88 -33.55
CA VAL A 350 -1.50 5.68 -34.03
C VAL A 350 -2.76 6.08 -34.81
N GLY A 351 -3.31 7.26 -34.51
CA GLY A 351 -4.51 7.83 -35.13
C GLY A 351 -5.63 8.13 -34.11
N THR A 352 -6.58 8.96 -34.52
CA THR A 352 -7.66 9.47 -33.65
C THR A 352 -8.45 8.35 -32.96
N GLY A 353 -8.61 8.46 -31.64
CA GLY A 353 -9.37 7.49 -30.83
C GLY A 353 -8.74 6.09 -30.76
N LYS A 354 -7.42 5.95 -31.01
CA LYS A 354 -6.66 4.71 -30.83
C LYS A 354 -5.60 4.89 -29.74
N ARG A 355 -5.14 3.76 -29.19
CA ARG A 355 -4.05 3.67 -28.23
C ARG A 355 -2.87 2.97 -28.88
N ILE A 356 -1.67 3.29 -28.43
CA ILE A 356 -0.49 2.49 -28.75
C ILE A 356 -0.64 1.08 -28.16
N ASP A 357 -0.31 0.09 -28.97
CA ASP A 357 -0.40 -1.32 -28.60
C ASP A 357 0.88 -1.75 -27.90
N ALA A 358 1.01 -1.38 -26.62
CA ALA A 358 2.15 -1.73 -25.78
C ALA A 358 1.68 -1.97 -24.35
N PRO A 359 1.18 -3.19 -24.04
CA PRO A 359 0.70 -3.49 -22.69
C PRO A 359 1.84 -3.41 -21.67
N THR A 360 1.56 -2.78 -20.54
CA THR A 360 2.46 -2.74 -19.40
C THR A 360 2.51 -4.12 -18.75
N GLY A 361 3.71 -4.65 -18.56
CA GLY A 361 3.95 -5.92 -17.90
C GLY A 361 3.92 -5.85 -16.38
N VAL A 362 4.11 -4.66 -15.80
CA VAL A 362 4.05 -4.42 -14.34
C VAL A 362 2.61 -4.55 -13.82
N MET A 363 2.40 -5.46 -12.88
CA MET A 363 1.13 -5.67 -12.18
C MET A 363 1.13 -5.14 -10.74
N GLY A 364 2.30 -5.07 -10.10
CA GLY A 364 2.45 -4.56 -8.75
C GLY A 364 3.90 -4.47 -8.29
N PHE A 365 4.08 -4.38 -6.98
CA PHE A 365 5.34 -4.04 -6.34
C PHE A 365 5.59 -4.89 -5.09
N HIS A 366 6.82 -5.36 -4.90
CA HIS A 366 7.31 -5.90 -3.63
C HIS A 366 8.15 -4.83 -2.92
N ILE A 367 7.83 -4.59 -1.66
CA ILE A 367 8.45 -3.54 -0.84
C ILE A 367 9.38 -4.24 0.14
N ASP A 368 10.67 -3.90 0.06
CA ASP A 368 11.68 -4.42 0.98
C ASP A 368 12.15 -3.32 1.93
N VAL A 369 12.43 -3.68 3.17
CA VAL A 369 12.96 -2.78 4.18
C VAL A 369 14.19 -3.38 4.87
N LYS A 370 15.16 -2.54 5.19
CA LYS A 370 16.26 -2.87 6.10
C LYS A 370 16.45 -1.73 7.09
N GLU A 371 16.96 -2.04 8.28
CA GLU A 371 17.46 -1.02 9.19
C GLU A 371 18.81 -0.52 8.65
N ASN A 372 19.04 0.79 8.67
CA ASN A 372 20.24 1.39 8.12
C ASN A 372 21.49 0.82 8.82
N GLY A 373 22.50 0.44 8.03
CA GLY A 373 23.70 -0.25 8.53
C GLY A 373 23.59 -1.78 8.57
N THR A 374 22.42 -2.37 8.32
CA THR A 374 22.26 -3.82 8.11
C THR A 374 22.37 -4.17 6.62
N ALA A 375 22.85 -5.38 6.32
CA ALA A 375 23.02 -5.85 4.94
C ALA A 375 21.81 -6.64 4.41
N VAL A 376 20.91 -7.08 5.28
CA VAL A 376 19.84 -8.04 4.95
C VAL A 376 18.53 -7.29 4.73
N TRP A 377 17.96 -7.45 3.54
CA TRP A 377 16.63 -6.95 3.21
C TRP A 377 15.54 -7.88 3.75
N ASN A 378 14.49 -7.30 4.33
CA ASN A 378 13.30 -8.01 4.77
C ASN A 378 12.11 -7.67 3.88
N PRO A 379 11.40 -8.67 3.31
CA PRO A 379 10.23 -8.43 2.46
C PRO A 379 8.99 -8.10 3.30
N LEU A 380 8.29 -7.02 2.96
CA LEU A 380 7.05 -6.64 3.66
C LEU A 380 5.78 -7.28 3.05
N ASN A 381 5.93 -7.92 1.89
CA ASN A 381 4.85 -8.47 1.08
C ASN A 381 4.68 -9.99 1.25
N LYS A 382 5.54 -10.64 2.03
CA LYS A 382 5.59 -12.09 2.15
C LYS A 382 4.48 -12.61 3.07
N VAL A 383 3.75 -13.60 2.58
CA VAL A 383 2.63 -14.23 3.29
C VAL A 383 2.64 -15.74 3.08
N ARG A 384 1.90 -16.44 3.94
CA ARG A 384 1.55 -17.85 3.77
C ARG A 384 0.06 -18.06 3.95
N THR A 385 -0.52 -19.01 3.23
CA THR A 385 -1.89 -19.47 3.50
C THR A 385 -1.97 -20.10 4.89
N LYS A 386 -3.03 -19.80 5.63
CA LYS A 386 -3.28 -20.39 6.95
C LYS A 386 -3.51 -21.89 6.86
N ASP A 387 -3.01 -22.63 7.84
CA ASP A 387 -3.18 -24.08 7.90
C ASP A 387 -4.66 -24.47 7.97
N GLY A 388 -5.06 -25.44 7.12
CA GLY A 388 -6.44 -25.93 7.05
C GLY A 388 -7.44 -24.97 6.39
N VAL A 389 -7.01 -23.79 5.92
CA VAL A 389 -7.87 -22.87 5.17
C VAL A 389 -7.74 -23.15 3.67
N ASP A 390 -8.86 -23.46 3.05
CA ASP A 390 -8.96 -23.51 1.59
C ASP A 390 -9.27 -22.09 1.07
N PRO A 391 -8.34 -21.43 0.34
CA PRO A 391 -8.58 -20.10 -0.24
C PRO A 391 -9.75 -20.04 -1.24
N LEU A 392 -10.26 -21.19 -1.68
CA LEU A 392 -11.44 -21.36 -2.55
C LEU A 392 -12.61 -22.06 -1.84
N GLY A 393 -12.61 -22.13 -0.50
CA GLY A 393 -13.77 -22.59 0.26
C GLY A 393 -14.12 -24.08 0.09
N GLY A 394 -13.13 -24.92 -0.25
CA GLY A 394 -13.32 -26.36 -0.44
C GLY A 394 -13.32 -26.72 -1.92
N LEU A 395 -12.14 -26.83 -2.52
CA LEU A 395 -11.94 -27.73 -3.65
C LEU A 395 -12.42 -29.13 -3.20
N ALA A 396 -13.18 -29.80 -4.06
CA ALA A 396 -14.01 -30.98 -3.75
C ALA A 396 -13.40 -31.99 -2.74
N PRO A 397 -14.23 -32.76 -1.99
CA PRO A 397 -13.76 -33.73 -1.01
C PRO A 397 -12.64 -34.62 -1.56
N GLY A 398 -11.41 -34.45 -1.07
CA GLY A 398 -10.24 -35.25 -1.46
C GLY A 398 -9.10 -34.50 -2.17
N ASN A 399 -9.23 -33.22 -2.50
CA ASN A 399 -8.13 -32.40 -3.03
C ASN A 399 -7.94 -31.13 -2.16
N PRO A 400 -6.96 -31.08 -1.24
CA PRO A 400 -6.68 -29.85 -0.52
C PRO A 400 -6.25 -28.76 -1.51
N ALA A 401 -6.73 -27.53 -1.33
CA ALA A 401 -6.24 -26.41 -2.10
C ALA A 401 -4.72 -26.25 -1.94
N PRO A 402 -4.01 -25.82 -2.99
CA PRO A 402 -2.58 -25.66 -2.89
C PRO A 402 -2.29 -24.51 -1.91
N GLN A 403 -1.47 -24.78 -0.90
CA GLN A 403 -1.02 -23.76 0.04
C GLN A 403 -0.08 -22.79 -0.69
N PHE A 404 -0.30 -21.49 -0.52
CA PHE A 404 0.60 -20.47 -1.03
C PHE A 404 1.60 -20.07 0.04
N THR A 405 2.86 -19.94 -0.34
CA THR A 405 3.90 -19.26 0.46
C THR A 405 4.76 -18.46 -0.49
N GLY A 406 4.78 -17.14 -0.31
CA GLY A 406 5.45 -16.24 -1.25
C GLY A 406 5.06 -14.79 -1.04
N GLU A 407 5.45 -13.93 -1.97
CA GLU A 407 5.13 -12.50 -1.94
C GLU A 407 3.86 -12.22 -2.75
N LEU A 408 2.94 -11.44 -2.18
CA LEU A 408 1.80 -10.91 -2.92
C LEU A 408 2.12 -9.50 -3.45
N PRO A 409 1.61 -9.14 -4.63
CA PRO A 409 1.90 -7.84 -5.24
C PRO A 409 1.17 -6.72 -4.47
N PHE A 410 1.89 -5.68 -4.05
CA PHE A 410 1.27 -4.42 -3.64
C PHE A 410 0.84 -3.66 -4.90
N GLN A 411 -0.41 -3.19 -4.96
CA GLN A 411 -0.93 -2.53 -6.16
C GLN A 411 -1.26 -1.07 -5.86
N VAL A 412 -0.89 -0.20 -6.79
CA VAL A 412 -1.21 1.23 -6.77
C VAL A 412 -2.26 1.46 -7.83
N PHE A 413 -3.35 2.15 -7.52
CA PHE A 413 -4.37 2.47 -8.53
C PHE A 413 -4.79 3.94 -8.45
N PRO A 414 -5.07 4.57 -9.60
CA PRO A 414 -5.67 5.90 -9.64
C PRO A 414 -7.15 5.82 -9.25
N SER A 415 -7.64 6.82 -8.51
CA SER A 415 -9.03 6.88 -8.05
C SER A 415 -9.67 8.24 -8.35
N THR A 416 -11.00 8.28 -8.48
CA THR A 416 -11.72 9.55 -8.49
C THR A 416 -11.98 10.00 -7.06
N LEU A 417 -11.74 11.28 -6.76
CA LEU A 417 -11.84 11.80 -5.39
C LEU A 417 -13.30 11.95 -4.93
N ASP A 418 -14.23 12.14 -5.86
CA ASP A 418 -15.64 12.45 -5.61
C ASP A 418 -16.63 11.43 -6.20
N GLY A 419 -16.13 10.42 -6.92
CA GLY A 419 -16.94 9.42 -7.61
C GLY A 419 -17.55 9.90 -8.94
N ASP A 420 -17.15 11.07 -9.46
CA ASP A 420 -17.61 11.55 -10.76
C ASP A 420 -16.84 10.87 -11.91
N PRO A 421 -17.49 10.07 -12.77
CA PRO A 421 -16.82 9.34 -13.86
C PRO A 421 -16.28 10.25 -14.97
N ALA A 422 -16.73 11.52 -15.04
CA ALA A 422 -16.32 12.49 -16.03
C ALA A 422 -15.04 13.26 -15.64
N LYS A 423 -14.64 13.21 -14.37
CA LYS A 423 -13.43 13.89 -13.89
C LYS A 423 -12.18 13.01 -14.03
N ASN A 424 -11.04 13.68 -13.92
CA ASN A 424 -9.74 13.03 -13.86
C ASN A 424 -9.65 12.08 -12.67
N TYR A 425 -8.95 10.97 -12.88
CA TYR A 425 -8.47 10.17 -11.76
C TYR A 425 -7.19 10.77 -11.19
N TRP A 426 -6.93 10.51 -9.92
CA TRP A 426 -5.73 10.94 -9.22
C TRP A 426 -4.97 9.73 -8.72
N LEU A 427 -3.67 9.71 -9.00
CA LEU A 427 -2.75 8.85 -8.26
C LEU A 427 -2.53 9.43 -6.85
N PRO A 428 -2.45 8.59 -5.81
CA PRO A 428 -2.13 9.03 -4.45
C PRO A 428 -0.83 9.83 -4.40
N MET A 429 -0.73 10.84 -3.53
CA MET A 429 0.49 11.62 -3.33
C MET A 429 1.70 10.74 -2.98
N TYR A 430 1.53 9.82 -2.03
CA TYR A 430 2.45 8.72 -1.74
C TYR A 430 1.70 7.41 -1.97
N PHE A 431 2.38 6.39 -2.51
CA PHE A 431 1.75 5.16 -2.95
C PHE A 431 1.47 4.17 -1.82
N ALA A 432 2.33 4.14 -0.81
CA ALA A 432 2.21 3.21 0.30
C ALA A 432 2.47 3.90 1.64
N ASN A 433 1.99 3.27 2.72
CA ASN A 433 2.23 3.71 4.07
C ASN A 433 2.59 2.51 4.95
N TRP A 434 3.82 2.50 5.47
CA TRP A 434 4.34 1.42 6.31
C TRP A 434 4.29 1.80 7.78
N ALA A 435 3.52 1.04 8.54
CA ALA A 435 3.31 1.19 9.98
C ALA A 435 3.92 0.01 10.78
N GLY A 436 5.04 -0.55 10.30
CA GLY A 436 5.74 -1.66 10.97
C GLY A 436 5.15 -3.06 10.74
N HIS A 437 4.20 -3.20 9.82
CA HIS A 437 3.48 -4.45 9.55
C HIS A 437 3.57 -4.83 8.06
N SER A 438 2.93 -5.93 7.66
CA SER A 438 2.84 -6.34 6.26
C SER A 438 2.17 -5.27 5.40
N MET A 439 2.66 -5.08 4.18
CA MET A 439 2.09 -4.12 3.23
C MET A 439 0.85 -4.66 2.48
N VAL A 440 0.61 -5.97 2.54
CA VAL A 440 -0.47 -6.63 1.79
C VAL A 440 -1.59 -7.17 2.69
N LEU A 441 -1.36 -7.25 4.00
CA LEU A 441 -2.36 -7.67 4.97
C LEU A 441 -2.76 -6.49 5.87
N PRO A 442 -4.04 -6.36 6.24
CA PRO A 442 -4.44 -5.38 7.25
C PRO A 442 -3.77 -5.68 8.60
N ASN A 443 -3.60 -4.65 9.41
CA ASN A 443 -2.98 -4.77 10.72
C ASN A 443 -3.89 -5.52 11.70
N LYS A 444 -3.54 -6.77 12.02
CA LYS A 444 -4.27 -7.62 12.98
C LYS A 444 -4.26 -7.04 14.39
N GLU A 445 -3.15 -6.47 14.84
CA GLU A 445 -3.03 -5.91 16.18
C GLU A 445 -3.98 -4.72 16.38
N ALA A 446 -4.07 -3.84 15.39
CA ALA A 446 -5.03 -2.74 15.41
C ALA A 446 -6.48 -3.24 15.51
N ILE A 447 -6.82 -4.31 14.78
CA ILE A 447 -8.14 -4.94 14.82
C ILE A 447 -8.44 -5.50 16.20
N ASP A 448 -7.48 -6.19 16.81
CA ASP A 448 -7.60 -6.79 18.14
C ASP A 448 -7.75 -5.71 19.23
N VAL A 449 -6.91 -4.67 19.18
CA VAL A 449 -6.93 -3.52 20.09
C VAL A 449 -8.27 -2.80 19.99
N TYR A 450 -8.68 -2.32 18.82
CA TYR A 450 -9.92 -1.54 18.69
C TYR A 450 -11.19 -2.38 18.61
N HIS A 451 -11.09 -3.71 18.76
CA HIS A 451 -12.20 -4.67 18.66
C HIS A 451 -13.06 -4.52 17.39
N HIS A 452 -12.45 -4.16 16.26
CA HIS A 452 -13.15 -3.95 15.00
C HIS A 452 -13.93 -5.20 14.52
N GLU A 453 -13.57 -6.39 14.98
CA GLU A 453 -14.25 -7.65 14.62
C GLU A 453 -15.54 -7.94 15.42
N LYS A 454 -15.79 -7.27 16.56
CA LYS A 454 -16.83 -7.68 17.52
C LYS A 454 -18.25 -7.14 17.21
N ASP A 455 -18.40 -6.16 16.30
CA ASP A 455 -19.68 -5.43 16.10
C ASP A 455 -20.20 -5.35 14.65
N VAL A 456 -20.01 -6.39 13.82
CA VAL A 456 -20.70 -6.44 12.52
C VAL A 456 -22.15 -6.89 12.71
N GLN A 457 -23.06 -5.93 12.81
CA GLN A 457 -24.50 -6.15 12.84
C GLN A 457 -25.10 -5.81 11.46
N PRO A 458 -26.10 -6.56 10.95
CA PRO A 458 -26.94 -6.02 9.90
C PRO A 458 -27.67 -4.79 10.44
N ASP A 459 -27.77 -3.73 9.64
CA ASP A 459 -28.58 -2.53 9.93
C ASP A 459 -30.08 -2.89 9.85
N TYR A 460 -30.53 -3.80 10.71
CA TYR A 460 -31.91 -4.21 10.84
C TYR A 460 -32.41 -3.79 12.21
N ASN A 461 -32.79 -2.52 12.32
CA ASN A 461 -33.58 -2.08 13.46
C ASN A 461 -35.04 -2.51 13.25
N LYS A 462 -35.45 -3.59 13.94
CA LYS A 462 -36.81 -4.16 13.88
C LYS A 462 -37.91 -3.15 14.27
N ALA A 463 -37.53 -2.05 14.93
CA ALA A 463 -38.42 -1.00 15.41
C ALA A 463 -38.67 0.16 14.43
N ASP A 464 -37.88 0.30 13.35
CA ASP A 464 -38.01 1.44 12.43
C ASP A 464 -37.68 1.04 10.97
N PRO A 465 -38.64 0.43 10.25
CA PRO A 465 -38.44 -0.09 8.89
C PRO A 465 -38.14 0.98 7.83
N ASP A 466 -38.37 2.26 8.13
CA ASP A 466 -38.19 3.38 7.20
C ASP A 466 -36.79 3.99 7.24
N LYS A 467 -35.97 3.65 8.25
CA LYS A 467 -34.52 3.91 8.27
C LYS A 467 -33.72 2.83 7.54
N LYS A 468 -34.11 2.50 6.31
CA LYS A 468 -33.26 1.75 5.37
C LYS A 468 -32.02 2.58 5.01
N GLY A 469 -30.99 2.51 5.86
CA GLY A 469 -29.74 3.23 5.72
C GLY A 469 -28.81 2.57 4.71
N LYS A 470 -29.03 2.79 3.41
CA LYS A 470 -28.11 2.88 2.24
C LYS A 470 -26.78 2.06 2.15
N THR A 471 -26.44 1.17 3.07
CA THR A 471 -25.22 0.34 3.07
C THR A 471 -25.43 -1.06 3.67
N ASN A 472 -26.56 -1.34 4.34
CA ASN A 472 -26.94 -2.67 4.87
C ASN A 472 -25.93 -3.34 5.83
N VAL A 473 -24.94 -2.61 6.36
CA VAL A 473 -23.95 -3.14 7.32
C VAL A 473 -23.65 -2.04 8.35
N THR A 474 -23.84 -2.33 9.63
CA THR A 474 -23.25 -1.56 10.74
C THR A 474 -22.10 -2.39 11.33
N GLY A 475 -20.95 -1.74 11.58
CA GLY A 475 -19.72 -2.42 12.01
C GLY A 475 -18.58 -2.33 11.00
N SER A 476 -17.37 -2.68 11.44
CA SER A 476 -16.19 -2.63 10.57
C SER A 476 -16.26 -3.73 9.50
N PRO A 477 -15.74 -3.49 8.28
CA PRO A 477 -15.77 -4.48 7.20
C PRO A 477 -15.17 -5.82 7.66
N ALA A 478 -15.84 -6.94 7.36
CA ALA A 478 -15.31 -8.27 7.65
C ALA A 478 -14.00 -8.48 6.89
N ASN A 479 -12.88 -8.53 7.60
CA ASN A 479 -11.58 -8.73 7.00
C ASN A 479 -11.37 -10.20 6.62
N GLN A 480 -11.60 -10.52 5.34
CA GLN A 480 -11.45 -11.89 4.84
C GLN A 480 -9.98 -12.27 4.54
N LEU A 481 -9.09 -11.29 4.32
CA LEU A 481 -7.68 -11.55 4.00
C LEU A 481 -6.95 -12.17 5.19
N LEU A 482 -7.14 -11.63 6.40
CA LEU A 482 -6.57 -12.21 7.62
C LEU A 482 -7.17 -13.58 7.99
N LYS A 483 -8.30 -13.99 7.40
CA LYS A 483 -8.81 -15.36 7.54
C LYS A 483 -8.07 -16.34 6.65
N THR A 484 -7.46 -15.86 5.57
CA THR A 484 -6.83 -16.69 4.53
C THR A 484 -5.31 -16.74 4.66
N TYR A 485 -4.67 -15.64 5.06
CA TYR A 485 -3.23 -15.50 5.08
C TYR A 485 -2.67 -15.06 6.44
N ASP A 486 -1.45 -15.49 6.73
CA ASP A 486 -0.59 -14.95 7.78
C ASP A 486 0.63 -14.24 7.16
N PRO A 487 1.11 -13.14 7.75
CA PRO A 487 2.37 -12.52 7.34
C PRO A 487 3.56 -13.44 7.68
N LEU A 488 4.63 -13.38 6.88
CA LEU A 488 5.86 -14.16 7.08
C LEU A 488 7.10 -13.25 7.01
N ASP A 489 8.16 -13.58 7.76
CA ASP A 489 9.50 -13.00 7.66
C ASP A 489 9.62 -11.47 7.89
N ILE A 490 8.71 -10.87 8.66
CA ILE A 490 8.81 -9.46 9.06
C ILE A 490 9.66 -9.37 10.34
N SER A 491 10.97 -9.27 10.19
CA SER A 491 11.91 -9.14 11.31
C SER A 491 12.22 -7.67 11.67
N THR A 492 12.17 -6.75 10.69
CA THR A 492 12.39 -5.32 10.91
C THR A 492 11.20 -4.71 11.64
N LYS A 493 11.38 -4.35 12.91
CA LYS A 493 10.38 -3.59 13.68
C LYS A 493 10.56 -2.09 13.44
N LEU A 494 9.45 -1.37 13.28
CA LEU A 494 9.43 0.10 13.18
C LEU A 494 9.55 0.72 14.59
N LYS A 495 10.59 1.52 14.82
CA LYS A 495 10.96 2.08 16.12
C LYS A 495 11.42 3.52 15.99
N TYR A 496 11.07 4.36 16.96
CA TYR A 496 11.55 5.73 17.01
C TYR A 496 13.06 5.81 17.17
N GLY A 497 13.68 6.80 16.54
CA GLY A 497 15.12 7.04 16.55
C GLY A 497 15.93 6.17 15.58
N SER A 498 15.28 5.23 14.90
CA SER A 498 15.93 4.33 13.92
C SER A 498 15.81 4.90 12.51
N VAL A 499 16.78 4.56 11.65
CA VAL A 499 16.78 4.91 10.24
C VAL A 499 16.50 3.66 9.41
N TYR A 500 15.57 3.75 8.46
CA TYR A 500 15.17 2.64 7.61
C TYR A 500 15.46 2.95 6.16
N ASP A 501 15.99 1.97 5.45
CA ASP A 501 16.19 2.04 4.00
C ASP A 501 15.15 1.17 3.30
N PHE A 502 14.63 1.65 2.18
CA PHE A 502 13.62 0.98 1.37
C PHE A 502 14.10 0.80 -0.06
N ARG A 503 13.74 -0.34 -0.66
CA ARG A 503 13.82 -0.57 -2.10
C ARG A 503 12.54 -1.20 -2.62
N ILE A 504 12.31 -1.07 -3.93
CA ILE A 504 11.11 -1.58 -4.61
C ILE A 504 11.53 -2.52 -5.73
N ARG A 505 10.97 -3.73 -5.70
CA ARG A 505 11.05 -4.71 -6.80
C ARG A 505 9.71 -4.74 -7.52
N TYR A 506 9.73 -4.77 -8.84
CA TYR A 506 8.54 -4.86 -9.65
C TYR A 506 8.11 -6.30 -9.80
N THR A 507 6.81 -6.50 -9.94
CA THR A 507 6.23 -7.81 -10.22
C THR A 507 5.33 -7.75 -11.44
N ASP A 508 5.46 -8.77 -12.28
CA ASP A 508 4.71 -8.89 -13.52
C ASP A 508 3.33 -9.53 -13.31
N ILE A 509 2.55 -9.65 -14.39
CA ILE A 509 1.20 -10.22 -14.35
C ILE A 509 1.19 -11.69 -13.90
N THR A 510 2.31 -12.39 -14.00
CA THR A 510 2.48 -13.77 -13.54
C THR A 510 2.94 -13.88 -12.09
N ASN A 511 3.00 -12.74 -11.37
CA ASN A 511 3.62 -12.59 -10.06
C ASN A 511 5.12 -12.93 -10.05
N GLY A 512 5.76 -12.86 -11.22
CA GLY A 512 7.19 -13.01 -11.42
C GLY A 512 7.94 -11.69 -11.20
N GLY A 513 9.27 -11.73 -11.19
CA GLY A 513 10.12 -10.58 -10.97
C GLY A 513 11.39 -10.92 -10.20
N PRO A 514 12.24 -9.92 -9.89
CA PRO A 514 13.50 -10.14 -9.19
C PRO A 514 13.28 -10.75 -7.81
N ALA A 515 14.15 -11.68 -7.42
CA ALA A 515 14.17 -12.27 -6.09
C ALA A 515 14.72 -11.29 -5.05
N LEU A 516 14.50 -11.59 -3.77
CA LEU A 516 15.02 -10.78 -2.66
C LEU A 516 16.56 -10.70 -2.65
N ALA A 517 17.26 -11.72 -3.14
CA ALA A 517 18.72 -11.73 -3.21
C ALA A 517 19.27 -10.94 -4.41
N ASP A 518 18.43 -10.66 -5.41
CA ASP A 518 18.86 -10.01 -6.65
C ASP A 518 19.22 -8.55 -6.39
N ARG A 519 20.05 -8.02 -7.29
CA ARG A 519 20.55 -6.64 -7.24
C ARG A 519 20.17 -5.92 -8.54
N PRO A 520 19.92 -4.61 -8.47
CA PRO A 520 19.71 -3.81 -9.68
C PRO A 520 20.96 -3.87 -10.55
N VAL A 521 20.75 -4.04 -11.85
CA VAL A 521 21.82 -4.11 -12.85
C VAL A 521 22.01 -2.75 -13.50
N ASN A 522 20.90 -2.04 -13.75
CA ASN A 522 20.94 -0.74 -14.37
C ASN A 522 21.17 0.36 -13.33
N GLU A 523 21.94 1.36 -13.71
CA GLU A 523 22.11 2.55 -12.89
C GLU A 523 20.77 3.27 -12.71
N ALA A 524 20.55 3.77 -11.50
CA ALA A 524 19.34 4.45 -11.10
C ALA A 524 19.71 5.74 -10.37
N LEU A 525 18.89 6.77 -10.54
CA LEU A 525 19.15 8.07 -9.92
C LEU A 525 19.03 8.01 -8.39
N HIS A 526 18.04 7.28 -7.89
CA HIS A 526 17.78 7.14 -6.46
C HIS A 526 17.09 5.77 -6.14
N PRO A 527 17.80 4.64 -6.29
CA PRO A 527 17.24 3.28 -6.20
C PRO A 527 16.83 2.85 -4.78
N GLU A 528 17.33 3.53 -3.75
CA GLU A 528 17.02 3.28 -2.34
C GLU A 528 16.67 4.62 -1.69
N THR A 529 15.73 4.63 -0.75
CA THR A 529 15.40 5.83 0.05
C THR A 529 15.53 5.54 1.53
N SER A 530 16.02 6.54 2.29
CA SER A 530 16.22 6.44 3.74
C SER A 530 15.27 7.37 4.49
N CYS A 531 14.68 6.88 5.57
CA CYS A 531 13.84 7.69 6.46
C CYS A 531 14.26 7.50 7.91
N HIS A 532 14.62 8.60 8.59
CA HIS A 532 14.80 8.61 10.04
C HIS A 532 13.43 8.75 10.69
N PHE A 533 12.96 7.66 11.32
CA PHE A 533 11.66 7.63 11.97
C PHE A 533 11.74 8.32 13.35
N LYS A 534 11.07 9.47 13.48
CA LYS A 534 11.11 10.31 14.68
C LYS A 534 9.73 10.43 15.30
N ARG A 535 9.66 10.74 16.59
CA ARG A 535 8.38 11.03 17.23
C ARG A 535 8.00 12.50 17.01
N TYR A 536 7.05 12.76 16.12
CA TYR A 536 6.49 14.10 15.90
C TYR A 536 5.21 14.36 16.72
N THR A 537 4.60 13.31 17.27
CA THR A 537 3.43 13.39 18.14
C THR A 537 3.82 13.95 19.51
N ALA A 538 3.20 15.08 19.88
CA ALA A 538 3.40 15.67 21.19
C ALA A 538 2.82 14.76 22.29
N PRO A 539 3.39 14.78 23.51
CA PRO A 539 2.81 14.09 24.65
C PRO A 539 1.39 14.56 24.94
N THR A 540 0.53 13.64 25.37
CA THR A 540 -0.83 13.97 25.78
C THR A 540 -0.83 14.64 27.17
N THR A 541 -2.01 15.00 27.65
CA THR A 541 -2.16 15.63 28.97
C THR A 541 -1.74 14.68 30.09
N ILE A 542 -1.04 15.22 31.08
CA ILE A 542 -0.74 14.52 32.33
C ILE A 542 -2.03 14.13 33.05
N ARG A 543 -2.03 12.95 33.65
CA ARG A 543 -3.17 12.43 34.39
C ARG A 543 -3.02 12.81 35.86
N LEU A 544 -4.06 13.43 36.41
CA LEU A 544 -4.13 13.80 37.81
C LEU A 544 -5.18 12.92 38.48
N ASP A 545 -4.80 12.27 39.57
CA ASP A 545 -5.75 11.50 40.36
C ASP A 545 -6.44 12.39 41.40
N ASN A 546 -7.69 12.07 41.74
CA ASN A 546 -8.52 12.77 42.74
C ASN A 546 -8.77 14.27 42.47
N VAL A 547 -8.75 14.71 41.21
CA VAL A 547 -9.26 16.05 40.84
C VAL A 547 -10.78 16.07 41.10
N PRO A 548 -11.32 16.99 41.92
CA PRO A 548 -12.76 17.12 42.09
C PRO A 548 -13.41 17.40 40.74
N ALA A 549 -14.66 16.95 40.56
CA ALA A 549 -15.44 17.34 39.41
C ALA A 549 -15.48 18.88 39.33
N ASN A 550 -15.45 19.42 38.11
CA ASN A 550 -15.47 20.86 37.85
C ASN A 550 -16.87 21.43 38.17
N GLU A 551 -17.21 21.45 39.47
CA GLU A 551 -18.43 21.98 40.05
C GLU A 551 -18.14 23.34 40.68
N ASP A 552 -18.99 24.32 40.41
CA ASP A 552 -18.83 25.68 40.95
C ASP A 552 -18.76 25.66 42.48
N GLY A 553 -17.63 26.10 43.04
CA GLY A 553 -17.40 26.18 44.48
C GLY A 553 -16.63 25.00 45.10
N ALA A 554 -16.24 23.99 44.31
CA ALA A 554 -15.34 22.94 44.78
C ALA A 554 -13.94 23.50 45.04
N VAL A 555 -13.48 23.46 46.30
CA VAL A 555 -12.14 23.89 46.71
C VAL A 555 -11.20 22.69 46.66
N TYR A 556 -10.04 22.87 46.02
CA TYR A 556 -8.98 21.87 45.96
C TYR A 556 -8.21 21.88 47.30
N ASP A 557 -8.60 21.01 48.25
CA ASP A 557 -8.02 20.94 49.61
C ASP A 557 -7.17 19.67 49.83
N LEU A 558 -6.50 19.18 48.78
CA LEU A 558 -5.62 18.02 48.90
C LEU A 558 -4.21 18.44 49.33
N PRO A 559 -3.59 17.75 50.31
CA PRO A 559 -2.25 18.06 50.81
C PRO A 559 -1.13 17.68 49.81
N SER A 560 -1.45 16.92 48.76
CA SER A 560 -0.52 16.50 47.73
C SER A 560 -1.20 16.38 46.37
N LEU A 561 -0.40 16.57 45.31
CA LEU A 561 -0.77 16.29 43.93
C LEU A 561 -0.30 14.88 43.57
N LYS A 562 -1.24 14.03 43.18
CA LYS A 562 -0.93 12.69 42.66
C LYS A 562 -0.95 12.73 41.14
N VAL A 563 0.22 12.50 40.55
CA VAL A 563 0.45 12.71 39.14
C VAL A 563 0.89 11.42 38.47
N LEU A 564 0.27 11.11 37.35
CA LEU A 564 0.56 9.95 36.51
C LEU A 564 1.07 10.41 35.14
N ARG A 565 1.93 9.58 34.54
CA ARG A 565 2.42 9.80 33.19
C ARG A 565 1.25 9.94 32.19
N PRO A 566 1.44 10.76 31.14
CA PRO A 566 0.47 10.85 30.05
C PRO A 566 0.34 9.49 29.35
N LEU A 567 -0.76 9.29 28.65
CA LEU A 567 -0.99 8.04 27.91
C LEU A 567 -0.55 8.16 26.47
N LEU A 568 0.05 7.07 25.99
CA LEU A 568 0.41 6.85 24.60
C LEU A 568 -0.42 5.69 24.05
N SER A 569 -1.14 5.97 22.98
CA SER A 569 -2.04 5.01 22.33
C SER A 569 -1.31 4.19 21.24
N TYR A 570 -1.99 3.15 20.76
CA TYR A 570 -1.60 2.42 19.56
C TYR A 570 -1.70 3.32 18.31
N PRO A 571 -0.77 3.25 17.33
CA PRO A 571 0.43 2.39 17.30
C PRO A 571 1.67 3.00 17.98
N SER A 572 1.65 4.29 18.34
CA SER A 572 2.81 5.05 18.82
C SER A 572 3.56 4.40 19.98
N VAL A 573 2.84 3.77 20.91
CA VAL A 573 3.45 3.07 22.05
C VAL A 573 4.30 1.87 21.63
N VAL A 574 3.93 1.15 20.57
CA VAL A 574 4.68 0.02 20.04
C VAL A 574 6.01 0.50 19.46
N TYR A 575 6.02 1.68 18.82
CA TYR A 575 7.22 2.27 18.23
C TYR A 575 8.27 2.71 19.25
N THR A 576 7.91 2.83 20.54
CA THR A 576 8.89 3.14 21.59
C THR A 576 9.81 1.96 21.91
N ASP A 577 9.36 0.72 21.64
CA ASP A 577 10.06 -0.54 21.96
C ASP A 577 10.51 -0.65 23.44
N ARG A 578 9.82 0.04 24.36
CA ARG A 578 10.13 0.04 25.80
C ARG A 578 9.37 -1.00 26.62
N TYR A 579 8.22 -1.44 26.12
CA TYR A 579 7.38 -2.46 26.76
C TYR A 579 7.67 -3.83 26.16
N THR A 580 7.66 -4.88 26.99
CA THR A 580 7.90 -6.26 26.54
C THR A 580 6.79 -6.75 25.59
N ASP A 581 5.53 -6.46 25.91
CA ASP A 581 4.35 -6.74 25.08
C ASP A 581 3.30 -5.63 25.26
N ALA A 582 3.46 -4.53 24.52
CA ALA A 582 2.55 -3.40 24.59
C ALA A 582 1.13 -3.75 24.13
N VAL A 583 0.99 -4.59 23.10
CA VAL A 583 -0.29 -4.89 22.46
C VAL A 583 -1.19 -5.70 23.41
N ALA A 584 -0.65 -6.78 23.99
CA ALA A 584 -1.43 -7.59 24.93
C ALA A 584 -1.87 -6.79 26.18
N ARG A 585 -1.00 -5.88 26.66
CA ARG A 585 -1.34 -4.99 27.79
C ARG A 585 -2.49 -4.04 27.45
N ILE A 586 -2.50 -3.45 26.25
CA ILE A 586 -3.60 -2.58 25.80
C ILE A 586 -4.90 -3.37 25.69
N ILE A 587 -4.87 -4.56 25.06
CA ILE A 587 -6.04 -5.43 24.93
C ILE A 587 -6.60 -5.78 26.31
N SER A 588 -5.74 -6.15 27.26
CA SER A 588 -6.18 -6.46 28.62
C SER A 588 -6.81 -5.26 29.34
N LYS A 589 -6.28 -4.03 29.15
CA LYS A 589 -6.88 -2.81 29.71
C LYS A 589 -8.24 -2.53 29.06
N MET A 590 -8.38 -2.72 27.75
CA MET A 590 -9.65 -2.54 27.03
C MET A 590 -10.71 -3.55 27.45
N ASP A 591 -10.39 -4.84 27.50
CA ASP A 591 -11.31 -5.90 27.94
C ASP A 591 -11.77 -5.66 29.39
N ALA A 592 -10.88 -5.21 30.28
CA ALA A 592 -11.23 -4.83 31.65
C ALA A 592 -12.18 -3.61 31.70
N GLY A 593 -11.95 -2.61 30.85
CA GLY A 593 -12.82 -1.45 30.71
C GLY A 593 -14.23 -1.80 30.21
N ILE A 594 -14.31 -2.69 29.21
CA ILE A 594 -15.58 -3.21 28.68
C ILE A 594 -16.32 -4.00 29.77
N ALA A 595 -15.63 -4.86 30.52
CA ALA A 595 -16.23 -5.61 31.62
C ALA A 595 -16.76 -4.69 32.73
N ALA A 596 -16.02 -3.62 33.05
CA ALA A 596 -16.45 -2.62 34.02
C ALA A 596 -17.70 -1.84 33.54
N ALA A 597 -17.77 -1.51 32.25
CA ALA A 597 -18.94 -0.90 31.62
C ALA A 597 -20.18 -1.79 31.71
N ALA A 598 -20.02 -3.07 31.37
CA ALA A 598 -21.10 -4.06 31.46
C ALA A 598 -21.62 -4.23 32.89
N ALA A 599 -20.76 -4.02 33.90
CA ALA A 599 -21.12 -4.07 35.31
C ALA A 599 -21.81 -2.78 35.83
N GLY A 600 -22.17 -1.83 34.96
CA GLY A 600 -22.87 -0.59 35.33
C GLY A 600 -22.01 0.39 36.14
N LYS A 601 -20.70 0.15 36.26
CA LYS A 601 -19.77 1.16 36.76
C LYS A 601 -19.60 2.22 35.67
N ARG A 602 -19.36 3.48 36.04
CA ARG A 602 -18.85 4.48 35.08
C ARG A 602 -17.58 3.88 34.51
N ALA A 603 -17.67 3.33 33.31
CA ALA A 603 -16.52 2.84 32.61
C ALA A 603 -15.68 4.08 32.30
N GLN A 604 -14.58 4.24 33.03
CA GLN A 604 -13.51 5.08 32.53
C GLN A 604 -12.89 4.35 31.33
N ILE A 605 -13.63 4.26 30.21
CA ILE A 605 -13.09 3.91 28.88
C ILE A 605 -12.30 5.12 28.33
N ASN A 606 -11.80 5.99 29.21
CA ASN A 606 -11.24 7.28 28.83
C ASN A 606 -9.80 7.16 28.33
N ASP A 607 -9.14 6.01 28.54
CA ASP A 607 -7.69 5.91 28.53
C ASP A 607 -7.23 4.65 27.75
N VAL A 608 -7.56 4.57 26.46
CA VAL A 608 -7.04 3.51 25.57
C VAL A 608 -5.56 3.82 25.24
N GLY A 609 -4.66 3.42 26.13
CA GLY A 609 -3.21 3.60 25.99
C GLY A 609 -2.41 3.08 27.19
N LEU A 610 -1.08 3.08 27.07
CA LEU A 610 -0.16 2.82 28.18
C LEU A 610 0.56 4.10 28.58
N SER A 611 1.11 4.14 29.79
CA SER A 611 1.89 5.29 30.24
C SER A 611 3.08 5.55 29.31
N ASP A 612 3.29 6.81 28.94
CA ASP A 612 4.31 7.18 27.97
C ASP A 612 5.72 6.97 28.56
N PRO A 613 6.54 6.08 27.98
CA PRO A 613 7.85 5.79 28.53
C PRO A 613 8.86 6.93 28.28
N ASP A 614 8.64 7.78 27.26
CA ASP A 614 9.54 8.88 26.91
C ASP A 614 9.23 10.17 27.69
N ALA A 615 8.05 10.26 28.31
CA ALA A 615 7.69 11.35 29.22
C ALA A 615 8.41 11.15 30.58
N ASP A 616 9.63 11.65 30.68
CA ASP A 616 10.50 11.46 31.86
C ASP A 616 10.29 12.52 32.94
N SER A 617 9.71 13.66 32.57
CA SER A 617 9.57 14.81 33.44
C SER A 617 8.29 15.58 33.15
N MET A 618 7.94 16.48 34.05
CA MET A 618 6.86 17.42 33.86
C MET A 618 7.27 18.83 34.28
N GLU A 619 6.74 19.81 33.57
CA GLU A 619 6.83 21.23 33.89
C GLU A 619 5.53 21.66 34.59
N ILE A 620 5.66 22.26 35.77
CA ILE A 620 4.57 22.91 36.51
C ILE A 620 4.81 24.42 36.43
N THR A 621 3.89 25.13 35.79
CA THR A 621 3.85 26.60 35.81
C THR A 621 2.83 27.05 36.86
N VAL A 622 3.30 27.83 37.84
CA VAL A 622 2.46 28.39 38.91
C VAL A 622 2.12 29.84 38.56
N GLU A 623 0.83 30.11 38.41
CA GLU A 623 0.31 31.43 38.05
C GLU A 623 -0.61 31.95 39.16
N VAL A 624 -0.55 33.25 39.44
CA VAL A 624 -1.37 33.92 40.46
C VAL A 624 -2.28 34.93 39.78
N GLN A 625 -3.55 34.97 40.19
CA GLN A 625 -4.50 35.93 39.67
C GLN A 625 -4.09 37.36 40.03
N ALA A 626 -3.92 38.20 39.02
CA ALA A 626 -3.68 39.63 39.13
C ALA A 626 -5.02 40.40 39.17
N LEU A 627 -4.95 41.73 39.21
CA LEU A 627 -6.14 42.56 39.06
C LEU A 627 -6.81 42.28 37.71
N ARG A 628 -8.15 42.29 37.69
CA ARG A 628 -8.90 42.16 36.43
C ARG A 628 -8.43 43.25 35.45
N MET A 629 -8.26 42.86 34.18
CA MET A 629 -7.70 43.69 33.10
C MET A 629 -6.17 43.91 33.12
N ASP A 630 -5.45 43.36 34.11
CA ASP A 630 -3.98 43.32 34.07
C ASP A 630 -3.52 42.06 33.33
N TYR A 631 -3.02 42.26 32.10
CA TYR A 631 -2.56 41.19 31.21
C TYR A 631 -1.06 41.26 30.93
N GLN A 632 -0.34 42.21 31.53
CA GLN A 632 1.04 42.53 31.13
C GLN A 632 2.01 41.37 31.36
N LEU A 633 1.77 40.57 32.40
CA LEU A 633 2.59 39.41 32.78
C LEU A 633 1.89 38.08 32.51
N SER A 634 0.83 38.10 31.69
CA SER A 634 0.06 36.93 31.29
C SER A 634 0.71 36.18 30.14
N ILE A 635 0.76 34.85 30.23
CA ILE A 635 1.24 34.00 29.13
C ILE A 635 0.33 34.12 27.91
N SER A 636 -0.99 34.14 28.12
CA SER A 636 -1.97 34.21 27.03
C SER A 636 -2.19 35.63 26.50
N GLY A 637 -1.78 36.65 27.27
CA GLY A 637 -2.07 38.06 27.02
C GLY A 637 -3.57 38.42 27.08
N ARG A 638 -4.42 37.48 27.54
CA ARG A 638 -5.88 37.61 27.55
C ARG A 638 -6.49 37.42 28.94
N GLU A 639 -5.78 36.74 29.83
CA GLU A 639 -6.29 36.40 31.16
C GLU A 639 -5.46 37.08 32.24
N SER A 640 -6.11 37.45 33.35
CA SER A 640 -5.49 38.17 34.47
C SER A 640 -4.75 37.23 35.42
N TYR A 641 -3.84 36.41 34.87
CA TYR A 641 -2.95 35.52 35.61
C TYR A 641 -1.51 35.90 35.28
N SER A 642 -0.68 36.07 36.32
CA SER A 642 0.74 36.39 36.20
C SER A 642 1.59 35.20 36.63
N VAL A 643 2.63 34.88 35.87
CA VAL A 643 3.54 33.77 36.16
C VAL A 643 4.40 34.10 37.38
N LEU A 644 4.31 33.27 38.42
CA LEU A 644 5.14 33.39 39.61
C LEU A 644 6.48 32.69 39.40
N TYR A 645 6.45 31.38 39.13
CA TYR A 645 7.62 30.56 38.80
C TYR A 645 7.22 29.34 37.96
N LYS A 646 8.23 28.68 37.37
CA LYS A 646 8.09 27.41 36.66
C LYS A 646 9.01 26.40 37.30
N THR A 647 8.57 25.18 37.57
CA THR A 647 9.44 24.16 38.14
C THR A 647 9.29 22.83 37.42
N THR A 648 10.33 21.99 37.46
CA THR A 648 10.32 20.67 36.81
C THR A 648 10.38 19.55 37.84
N ARG A 649 9.64 18.47 37.58
CA ARG A 649 9.65 17.26 38.42
C ARG A 649 9.86 16.05 37.54
N ASN A 650 10.76 15.17 37.95
CA ASN A 650 11.06 13.94 37.21
C ASN A 650 10.17 12.82 37.70
N PHE A 651 9.68 12.00 36.77
CA PHE A 651 9.10 10.71 37.11
C PHE A 651 10.20 9.74 37.52
N ASN A 652 9.86 8.73 38.32
CA ASN A 652 10.80 7.68 38.70
C ASN A 652 11.38 7.00 37.45
N VAL A 653 12.67 6.67 37.50
CA VAL A 653 13.32 5.85 36.47
C VAL A 653 12.75 4.44 36.59
N PRO A 654 12.08 3.93 35.54
CA PRO A 654 11.43 2.63 35.61
C PRO A 654 12.49 1.51 35.56
N GLY A 655 12.41 0.57 36.49
CA GLY A 655 13.19 -0.67 36.51
C GLY A 655 12.49 -1.84 35.81
N ASN A 656 11.16 -1.75 35.63
CA ASN A 656 10.33 -2.71 34.89
C ASN A 656 9.12 -2.00 34.22
N ASP A 657 8.37 -2.74 33.38
CA ASP A 657 7.21 -2.23 32.63
C ASP A 657 6.08 -1.67 33.51
N ASP A 658 5.90 -2.17 34.73
CA ASP A 658 4.83 -1.73 35.64
C ASP A 658 5.22 -0.44 36.37
N ASP A 659 6.51 -0.11 36.41
CA ASP A 659 7.00 1.13 37.01
C ASP A 659 6.57 2.37 36.23
N TYR A 660 6.22 2.22 34.95
CA TYR A 660 5.66 3.30 34.14
C TYR A 660 4.29 3.77 34.64
N ASP A 661 3.53 2.91 35.31
CA ASP A 661 2.20 3.22 35.85
C ASP A 661 2.27 3.74 37.32
N GLN A 662 3.47 3.94 37.89
CA GLN A 662 3.63 4.47 39.24
C GLN A 662 3.18 5.94 39.36
N GLU A 663 2.45 6.22 40.45
CA GLU A 663 2.06 7.58 40.84
C GLU A 663 3.26 8.36 41.40
N LEU A 664 3.44 9.60 40.95
CA LEU A 664 4.32 10.59 41.54
C LEU A 664 3.50 11.45 42.51
N GLU A 665 3.81 11.38 43.80
CA GLU A 665 3.18 12.21 44.82
C GLU A 665 4.04 13.46 45.10
N ILE A 666 3.44 14.63 44.94
CA ILE A 666 4.09 15.93 45.20
C ILE A 666 3.37 16.62 46.35
N PRO A 667 3.98 16.70 47.54
CA PRO A 667 3.42 17.43 48.66
C PRO A 667 3.22 18.92 48.32
N ILE A 668 2.12 19.51 48.76
CA ILE A 668 1.89 20.96 48.63
C ILE A 668 2.20 21.62 49.97
N GLU A 669 3.10 22.61 49.97
CA GLU A 669 3.39 23.46 51.13
C GLU A 669 2.78 24.84 50.89
N TYR A 670 1.82 25.23 51.73
CA TYR A 670 1.25 26.56 51.72
C TYR A 670 2.07 27.52 52.60
N ARG A 671 2.55 28.62 52.03
CA ARG A 671 3.29 29.67 52.75
C ARG A 671 2.57 31.00 52.71
N ASP A 672 2.58 31.72 53.83
CA ASP A 672 2.09 33.08 53.87
C ASP A 672 3.11 34.04 53.26
N ALA A 673 2.67 34.86 52.31
CA ALA A 673 3.53 35.79 51.58
C ALA A 673 2.76 37.10 51.35
N ALA A 674 3.18 38.17 52.05
CA ALA A 674 2.54 39.47 51.92
C ALA A 674 2.87 40.12 50.56
N VAL A 675 4.13 40.00 50.11
CA VAL A 675 4.64 40.54 48.85
C VAL A 675 5.16 39.42 47.95
N LEU A 676 4.61 39.30 46.75
CA LEU A 676 5.12 38.42 45.68
C LEU A 676 5.81 39.27 44.62
N LYS A 677 6.98 38.81 44.17
CA LYS A 677 7.71 39.44 43.05
C LYS A 677 7.58 38.56 41.81
N PHE A 678 7.11 39.16 40.72
CA PHE A 678 6.94 38.48 39.44
C PHE A 678 8.11 38.80 38.49
N GLY A 679 8.52 37.83 37.68
CA GLY A 679 9.56 38.01 36.65
C GLY A 679 11.01 38.06 37.16
N ASN A 680 11.25 37.89 38.46
CA ASN A 680 12.60 37.78 39.04
C ASN A 680 12.82 36.37 39.63
N THR A 681 13.55 35.52 38.91
CA THR A 681 13.82 34.13 39.31
C THR A 681 14.76 33.99 40.50
N ALA A 682 15.49 35.05 40.87
CA ALA A 682 16.39 35.05 42.01
C ALA A 682 15.70 35.44 43.34
N ASP A 683 14.53 36.09 43.27
CA ASP A 683 13.82 36.60 44.44
C ASP A 683 12.32 36.70 44.16
N LEU A 684 11.56 35.75 44.69
CA LEU A 684 10.10 35.68 44.58
C LEU A 684 9.37 36.50 45.67
N GLY A 685 10.09 37.31 46.45
CA GLY A 685 9.56 38.09 47.55
C GLY A 685 9.43 37.27 48.84
N ASP A 686 8.32 37.46 49.56
CA ASP A 686 8.07 36.86 50.86
C ASP A 686 7.77 35.34 50.79
N LEU A 687 7.74 34.76 49.59
CA LEU A 687 7.69 33.31 49.40
C LEU A 687 8.95 32.62 49.96
N GLY A 688 10.07 33.36 50.05
CA GLY A 688 11.29 32.94 50.72
C GLY A 688 12.06 31.82 50.02
N SER A 689 11.81 31.62 48.72
CA SER A 689 12.51 30.63 47.90
C SER A 689 12.99 31.28 46.60
N ASN A 690 14.15 30.87 46.10
CA ASN A 690 14.58 31.19 44.73
C ASN A 690 14.25 30.03 43.77
N GLN A 691 14.36 30.27 42.46
CA GLN A 691 14.05 29.28 41.42
C GLN A 691 14.86 27.99 41.56
N ILE A 692 16.16 28.09 41.90
CA ILE A 692 17.06 26.93 42.03
C ILE A 692 16.63 26.06 43.21
N GLU A 693 16.28 26.68 44.34
CA GLU A 693 15.75 25.97 45.51
C GLU A 693 14.43 25.27 45.19
N LEU A 694 13.50 25.95 44.50
CA LEU A 694 12.20 25.37 44.12
C LEU A 694 12.32 24.15 43.19
N ASP A 695 13.34 24.11 42.33
CA ASP A 695 13.61 22.97 41.46
C ASP A 695 14.21 21.77 42.22
N THR A 696 14.85 22.01 43.37
CA THR A 696 15.43 20.95 44.22
C THR A 696 14.48 20.42 45.30
N LEU A 697 13.39 21.13 45.58
CA LEU A 697 12.41 20.74 46.61
C LEU A 697 11.46 19.66 46.10
N ASP A 698 11.24 18.63 46.91
CA ASP A 698 10.24 17.59 46.62
C ASP A 698 8.80 18.14 46.64
N GLN A 699 8.57 19.19 47.45
CA GLN A 699 7.27 19.84 47.60
C GLN A 699 7.05 21.01 46.64
N LEU A 700 5.79 21.27 46.31
CA LEU A 700 5.34 22.45 45.57
C LEU A 700 4.93 23.55 46.55
N VAL A 701 5.62 24.69 46.52
CA VAL A 701 5.37 25.82 47.43
C VAL A 701 4.36 26.77 46.82
N LEU A 702 3.20 26.96 47.48
CA LEU A 702 2.11 27.81 47.01
C LEU A 702 1.80 28.93 48.03
N PRO A 703 1.51 30.17 47.59
CA PRO A 703 1.10 31.24 48.50
C PRO A 703 -0.31 31.01 49.05
N THR A 704 -0.55 31.35 50.32
CA THR A 704 -1.88 31.33 50.93
C THR A 704 -2.72 32.53 50.47
N ALA A 705 -4.05 32.42 50.58
CA ALA A 705 -5.01 33.52 50.32
C ALA A 705 -4.87 34.20 48.94
N ARG A 706 -4.54 33.43 47.89
CA ARG A 706 -4.48 33.87 46.49
C ARG A 706 -5.23 32.88 45.60
N ALA A 707 -5.77 33.36 44.48
CA ALA A 707 -6.28 32.48 43.43
C ALA A 707 -5.12 32.03 42.55
N ILE A 708 -4.88 30.72 42.51
CA ILE A 708 -3.74 30.10 41.84
C ILE A 708 -4.24 29.26 40.68
N ARG A 709 -3.51 29.32 39.57
CA ARG A 709 -3.67 28.41 38.44
C ARG A 709 -2.37 27.61 38.29
N LEU A 710 -2.53 26.29 38.19
CA LEU A 710 -1.44 25.38 37.87
C LEU A 710 -1.59 24.93 36.42
N THR A 711 -0.58 25.20 35.61
CA THR A 711 -0.49 24.67 34.25
C THR A 711 0.58 23.59 34.24
N ILE A 712 0.17 22.32 34.10
CA ILE A 712 1.04 21.15 34.18
C ILE A 712 1.19 20.54 32.78
N ARG A 713 2.44 20.30 32.34
CA ARG A 713 2.76 19.77 31.00
C ARG A 713 3.80 18.65 31.10
N ALA A 714 3.62 17.58 30.33
CA ALA A 714 4.65 16.56 30.19
C ALA A 714 5.79 17.08 29.31
N VAL A 715 7.01 16.67 29.63
CA VAL A 715 8.22 16.96 28.89
C VAL A 715 8.88 15.63 28.53
N CYS A 716 9.26 15.51 27.26
CA CYS A 716 9.99 14.35 26.74
C CYS A 716 11.45 14.71 26.48
N ARG A 717 12.32 13.70 26.50
CA ARG A 717 13.74 13.82 26.11
C ARG A 717 13.96 13.84 24.60
#